data_AF-A0A8C5GVJ4-F1
#
_entry.id   AF-A0A8C5GVJ4-F1
#
_cell.length_a   1.000
_cell.length_b   1.000
_cell.length_c   1.000
_cell.angle_alpha   90.00
_cell.angle_beta   90.00
_cell.angle_gamma   90.00
#
_symmetry.space_group_name_H-M   'P 1'
#
loop_
_entity.id
_entity.type
_entity.pdbx_description
1 polymer ?
#
loop_
_entity_poly.entity_id
_entity_poly.type
_entity_poly.pdbx_seq_one_letter_code
_entity_poly.pdbx_strand_id
1 'polypeptide(L)'
;MDFKRRNGAPFTGSASQAKRGKMASDWEDSPSQFEEELLMFDEAEMESEEMERQTGHDVIPVGKCDLFSTDLNPRWHRPHAPSLNPSSDTLIFQQVDLDHYLGKTVANMPGQAQGGVPIIRMFGVTDAGNSVCCHVHGFAPYFYLPAPSGFTSADLAEFKRELNSVVLKDMRSNKDNISTTVLAVDITRKENIYGYHGKQIMDFLRITMAMPRLIAPAKRLLEQGFKFGRFPIQHYQSFEANIDFEIRFMVDSGVVGCCWMELPKGKYSLRETKSVDNANTRKVSLCQYEVDVAWTDLISHPAEGDWQRIAPLRVLSFDIECAGRKGIFPEADKDPVIQIASMVQRQGESEPFIRTVFTLQSCASIVGSQILCFTEEKNLLKSWADFLRTVDPDIITGYNIQNFDFPYLLNRAAALKVKVFPYLGRVLNTKSVLRDLNFQSKQMGRRENKFINMEGRVQFDLLQVLLRDYKLRSYTLNAVSFHFLQEQKEDVQHSIITDLQNGNEQTRRRLAVYCLKDAYLPLRLLQKLMCVINYMEMARVTGVPLTYLLSRGQQIKVVSQLLRQAMKQDLVMPVMKPQSGEDYTGATVIEPEKGYYSIPIATLDFSSLYPSIMMAHNLCYTTLLQKGSVEKLGLCPEDFIKTPTGDQFVKTSVRKGLLPEILENLLSARKRAKAELKNETDPFKKQVLDGRQLALKISANSVYGFTGAQVGKLPCLEISQSVTGFGRQMIETTKQLVESKYKIANGYQADAKVIYGDTDSVMVKLGVATVKESMEIGREAAEYVSSHFTPPIKLEFEKVYYPYLLINKKRYAGLYFSSNADTHDKMDCKGIETVRRDNCPLVANLINTCLQKILIDKDPRGAVDHAKEVISDLLCNRIDISQLVITKELTRTAQEYAGKQAHVELAERMRKRDAGSAPNLGDRVPYVIIKAAKGAAAYMKSEDPIYVLENNIPIDTQYYLEQQLSKPLLRIFEPILGESKAESVLLKGDHTRCKTVLTSKVGGLMAFAQKRSTCIGCKAVLKTDVAVCDFCKKKESELYQKEIFHLNTLEERFSRLWTQCQRCQGSLHEDVLCTSRDCPIFYMRKKVQKDLDDQSKLVSRFGW
;
A
#
# COMPACT_ATOMS: atom_id res chain seq x y z
N MET A 1 64.63 5.10 -11.90
CA MET A 1 65.67 5.90 -11.22
C MET A 1 64.97 6.92 -10.35
N ASP A 2 65.05 6.68 -9.04
CA ASP A 2 65.26 7.67 -7.98
C ASP A 2 64.51 9.02 -7.98
N PHE A 3 63.61 9.06 -6.98
CA PHE A 3 63.63 9.97 -5.84
C PHE A 3 63.02 11.40 -5.92
N LYS A 4 61.97 11.52 -5.08
CA LYS A 4 61.78 12.44 -3.94
C LYS A 4 61.30 13.89 -4.17
N ARG A 5 60.15 14.15 -3.51
CA ARG A 5 59.84 15.20 -2.48
C ARG A 5 59.98 16.67 -2.93
N ARG A 6 59.16 17.64 -2.52
CA ARG A 6 58.12 17.77 -1.48
C ARG A 6 57.41 19.13 -1.69
N ASN A 7 56.13 19.18 -1.31
CA ASN A 7 55.38 20.25 -0.64
C ASN A 7 55.22 21.66 -1.27
N GLY A 8 53.94 22.04 -1.45
CA GLY A 8 53.43 23.40 -1.41
C GLY A 8 51.91 23.41 -1.66
N ALA A 9 51.11 23.74 -0.63
CA ALA A 9 49.64 23.69 -0.62
C ALA A 9 48.94 24.69 -1.57
N PRO A 10 47.72 24.42 -2.08
CA PRO A 10 46.96 25.38 -2.87
C PRO A 10 45.87 26.13 -2.08
N PHE A 11 45.79 27.43 -2.37
CA PHE A 11 44.69 28.33 -2.05
C PHE A 11 43.42 27.93 -2.82
N THR A 12 42.28 27.91 -2.12
CA THR A 12 40.95 27.61 -2.67
C THR A 12 40.31 28.85 -3.30
N GLY A 13 40.04 28.78 -4.61
CA GLY A 13 39.18 29.72 -5.34
C GLY A 13 38.09 28.93 -6.06
N SER A 14 36.84 29.08 -5.62
CA SER A 14 35.66 28.40 -6.16
C SER A 14 35.22 29.03 -7.48
N ALA A 15 35.18 28.23 -8.55
CA ALA A 15 34.49 28.55 -9.79
C ALA A 15 33.44 27.48 -10.11
N SER A 16 32.24 27.96 -10.42
CA SER A 16 31.00 27.25 -10.74
C SER A 16 31.13 26.29 -11.92
N GLN A 17 30.70 25.04 -11.75
CA GLN A 17 30.39 24.14 -12.86
C GLN A 17 28.87 23.95 -12.99
N ALA A 18 28.34 24.47 -14.10
CA ALA A 18 27.01 24.20 -14.60
C ALA A 18 26.88 22.72 -15.00
N LYS A 19 25.94 22.00 -14.39
CA LYS A 19 25.56 20.64 -14.78
C LYS A 19 24.79 20.68 -16.11
N ARG A 20 25.44 20.25 -17.20
CA ARG A 20 24.75 19.84 -18.44
C ARG A 20 23.97 18.55 -18.16
N GLY A 21 22.68 18.57 -18.50
CA GLY A 21 21.80 17.40 -18.42
C GLY A 21 22.25 16.28 -19.37
N LYS A 22 22.37 15.06 -18.83
CA LYS A 22 22.50 13.82 -19.62
C LYS A 22 21.17 13.56 -20.33
N MET A 23 21.23 13.39 -21.66
CA MET A 23 20.15 12.81 -22.44
C MET A 23 19.98 11.34 -22.05
N ALA A 24 18.74 10.94 -21.79
CA ALA A 24 18.36 9.57 -21.51
C ALA A 24 18.33 8.75 -22.82
N SER A 25 19.49 8.22 -23.19
CA SER A 25 19.60 7.06 -24.07
C SER A 25 20.89 6.35 -23.70
N ASP A 26 20.81 5.47 -22.69
CA ASP A 26 21.62 4.26 -22.57
C ASP A 26 21.22 3.55 -21.28
N TRP A 27 20.97 2.25 -21.39
CA TRP A 27 20.87 1.36 -20.24
C TRP A 27 22.28 1.26 -19.66
N GLU A 28 22.64 2.13 -18.71
CA GLU A 28 23.94 2.05 -18.04
C GLU A 28 24.05 0.71 -17.30
N ASP A 29 25.06 -0.06 -17.73
CA ASP A 29 25.49 -1.34 -17.21
C ASP A 29 26.00 -1.21 -15.75
N SER A 30 25.47 -2.00 -14.82
CA SER A 30 26.18 -2.35 -13.58
C SER A 30 25.92 -3.80 -13.22
N PRO A 31 26.88 -4.50 -12.58
CA PRO A 31 26.70 -5.84 -12.01
C PRO A 31 25.56 -5.86 -10.98
N SER A 32 25.14 -7.06 -10.56
CA SER A 32 24.25 -7.24 -9.42
C SER A 32 24.80 -6.50 -8.20
N GLN A 33 24.21 -5.34 -7.87
CA GLN A 33 24.56 -4.52 -6.71
C GLN A 33 24.59 -5.33 -5.41
N PHE A 34 23.85 -6.44 -5.35
CA PHE A 34 23.76 -7.30 -4.18
C PHE A 34 25.03 -8.11 -3.89
N GLU A 35 25.71 -8.64 -4.90
CA GLU A 35 26.96 -9.39 -4.69
C GLU A 35 28.11 -8.44 -4.36
N GLU A 36 28.15 -7.26 -4.99
CA GLU A 36 29.08 -6.19 -4.62
C GLU A 36 28.77 -5.63 -3.22
N GLU A 37 27.50 -5.44 -2.86
CA GLU A 37 27.09 -5.09 -1.50
C GLU A 37 27.55 -6.17 -0.50
N LEU A 38 27.37 -7.47 -0.81
CA LEU A 38 27.89 -8.58 0.01
C LEU A 38 29.41 -8.49 0.23
N LEU A 39 30.18 -8.16 -0.81
CA LEU A 39 31.63 -8.00 -0.73
C LEU A 39 32.06 -6.72 0.00
N MET A 40 31.32 -5.61 -0.16
CA MET A 40 31.60 -4.36 0.56
C MET A 40 31.24 -4.47 2.05
N PHE A 41 30.25 -5.30 2.40
CA PHE A 41 29.96 -5.65 3.80
C PHE A 41 31.14 -6.39 4.45
N ASP A 42 31.89 -7.20 3.68
CA ASP A 42 33.08 -7.89 4.19
C ASP A 42 34.19 -6.90 4.58
N GLU A 43 34.40 -5.82 3.82
CA GLU A 43 35.41 -4.79 4.18
C GLU A 43 35.04 -4.09 5.49
N ALA A 44 33.76 -3.81 5.72
CA ALA A 44 33.26 -3.17 6.95
C ALA A 44 33.20 -4.15 8.15
N GLU A 45 32.86 -5.42 7.93
CA GLU A 45 32.94 -6.46 8.97
C GLU A 45 34.40 -6.77 9.32
N MET A 46 35.33 -6.83 8.36
CA MET A 46 36.77 -6.98 8.65
C MET A 46 37.33 -5.82 9.48
N GLU A 47 36.91 -4.58 9.20
CA GLU A 47 37.30 -3.41 10.01
C GLU A 47 36.72 -3.43 11.44
N SER A 48 35.56 -4.06 11.65
CA SER A 48 34.94 -4.19 12.98
C SER A 48 35.39 -5.45 13.73
N GLU A 49 35.74 -6.53 13.03
CA GLU A 49 36.34 -7.76 13.57
C GLU A 49 37.79 -7.56 14.01
N GLU A 50 38.54 -6.61 13.42
CA GLU A 50 39.85 -6.18 13.97
C GLU A 50 39.74 -5.58 15.39
N MET A 51 38.54 -5.16 15.81
CA MET A 51 38.27 -4.60 17.14
C MET A 51 37.69 -5.61 18.16
N GLU A 52 37.11 -6.73 17.71
CA GLU A 52 36.50 -7.76 18.58
C GLU A 52 36.98 -9.17 18.18
N ARG A 53 37.92 -9.75 18.93
CA ARG A 53 38.40 -11.12 18.68
C ARG A 53 37.32 -12.18 18.96
N GLN A 54 37.06 -13.02 17.95
CA GLN A 54 36.35 -14.32 17.91
C GLN A 54 34.82 -14.32 17.71
N THR A 55 34.36 -14.77 16.52
CA THR A 55 33.50 -15.96 16.29
C THR A 55 33.45 -16.28 14.78
N GLY A 56 33.72 -17.53 14.40
CA GLY A 56 34.06 -17.94 13.04
C GLY A 56 32.89 -18.21 12.07
N HIS A 57 33.24 -18.19 10.79
CA HIS A 57 32.46 -18.64 9.65
C HIS A 57 32.20 -20.16 9.69
N ASP A 58 31.15 -20.61 10.37
CA ASP A 58 30.88 -22.05 10.49
C ASP A 58 29.51 -22.45 9.92
N VAL A 59 29.53 -23.35 8.93
CA VAL A 59 28.39 -24.25 8.66
C VAL A 59 28.32 -25.20 9.84
N ILE A 60 27.28 -25.10 10.68
CA ILE A 60 27.19 -25.90 11.92
C ILE A 60 26.29 -27.12 11.66
N PRO A 61 26.83 -28.35 11.67
CA PRO A 61 26.01 -29.56 11.71
C PRO A 61 25.39 -29.68 13.09
N VAL A 62 24.07 -29.66 13.18
CA VAL A 62 23.33 -29.65 14.46
C VAL A 62 23.30 -31.05 15.07
N GLY A 63 24.46 -31.55 15.51
CA GLY A 63 24.64 -32.92 15.98
C GLY A 63 24.70 -33.11 17.49
N LYS A 64 25.00 -32.07 18.30
CA LYS A 64 25.19 -32.22 19.78
C LYS A 64 25.36 -30.92 20.62
N CYS A 65 25.29 -29.72 20.05
CA CYS A 65 25.47 -28.45 20.79
C CYS A 65 24.14 -27.70 21.01
N ASP A 66 24.01 -26.96 22.11
CA ASP A 66 22.86 -26.10 22.39
C ASP A 66 22.93 -24.81 21.56
N LEU A 67 22.36 -24.86 20.35
CA LEU A 67 22.30 -23.77 19.36
C LEU A 67 21.80 -22.43 19.91
N PHE A 68 21.01 -22.45 21.00
CA PHE A 68 20.31 -21.28 21.54
C PHE A 68 20.96 -20.73 22.81
N SER A 69 22.09 -21.31 23.24
CA SER A 69 22.89 -20.76 24.33
C SER A 69 23.52 -19.41 23.93
N THR A 70 23.66 -18.52 24.91
CA THR A 70 24.31 -17.22 24.73
C THR A 70 25.77 -17.32 24.30
N ASP A 71 26.41 -18.46 24.59
CA ASP A 71 27.82 -18.70 24.30
C ASP A 71 28.07 -19.02 22.82
N LEU A 72 27.06 -19.59 22.12
CA LEU A 72 27.15 -19.93 20.69
C LEU A 72 26.60 -18.83 19.77
N ASN A 73 25.54 -18.13 20.16
CA ASN A 73 24.90 -17.09 19.33
C ASN A 73 24.51 -15.84 20.16
N PRO A 74 25.48 -15.07 20.69
CA PRO A 74 25.19 -13.92 21.56
C PRO A 74 24.37 -12.84 20.84
N ARG A 75 24.55 -12.69 19.53
CA ARG A 75 23.85 -11.68 18.72
C ARG A 75 22.33 -11.90 18.64
N TRP A 76 21.83 -13.13 18.85
CA TRP A 76 20.41 -13.42 18.76
C TRP A 76 19.61 -12.86 19.94
N HIS A 77 20.15 -12.93 21.15
CA HIS A 77 19.44 -12.46 22.34
C HIS A 77 19.34 -10.93 22.38
N ARG A 78 18.30 -10.40 23.05
CA ARG A 78 18.26 -8.97 23.39
C ARG A 78 19.36 -8.64 24.41
N PRO A 79 19.83 -7.37 24.49
CA PRO A 79 20.73 -6.94 25.54
C PRO A 79 20.19 -7.31 26.93
N HIS A 80 21.07 -7.61 27.88
CA HIS A 80 20.64 -7.98 29.23
C HIS A 80 19.86 -6.82 29.87
N ALA A 81 18.65 -7.13 30.34
CA ALA A 81 17.78 -6.16 31.01
C ALA A 81 18.33 -5.83 32.42
N PRO A 82 18.62 -4.55 32.73
CA PRO A 82 19.03 -4.15 34.07
C PRO A 82 18.05 -4.62 35.17
N SER A 83 18.55 -4.80 36.40
CA SER A 83 17.64 -5.03 37.53
C SER A 83 16.76 -3.80 37.74
N LEU A 84 15.47 -4.03 37.95
CA LEU A 84 14.47 -2.98 38.14
C LEU A 84 13.87 -3.10 39.54
N ASN A 85 13.94 -2.06 40.35
CA ASN A 85 13.29 -1.96 41.66
C ASN A 85 12.01 -1.12 41.54
N PRO A 86 10.81 -1.73 41.63
CA PRO A 86 9.55 -1.01 41.45
C PRO A 86 9.31 0.12 42.44
N SER A 87 10.00 0.13 43.60
CA SER A 87 9.82 1.17 44.62
C SER A 87 10.61 2.45 44.34
N SER A 88 11.73 2.35 43.62
CA SER A 88 12.63 3.48 43.34
C SER A 88 12.65 3.89 41.87
N ASP A 89 12.44 2.93 40.97
CA ASP A 89 12.72 3.10 39.55
C ASP A 89 11.44 3.42 38.77
N THR A 90 11.60 4.14 37.67
CA THR A 90 10.52 4.45 36.74
C THR A 90 10.77 3.65 35.47
N LEU A 91 9.74 2.97 34.96
CA LEU A 91 9.84 2.20 33.72
C LEU A 91 9.26 2.99 32.56
N ILE A 92 10.11 3.30 31.58
CA ILE A 92 9.73 4.03 30.36
C ILE A 92 9.92 3.12 29.16
N PHE A 93 8.88 2.98 28.34
CA PHE A 93 8.92 2.15 27.14
C PHE A 93 7.97 2.65 26.06
N GLN A 94 8.28 2.38 24.80
CA GLN A 94 7.40 2.65 23.67
C GLN A 94 6.51 1.45 23.42
N GLN A 95 5.19 1.63 23.49
CA GLN A 95 4.24 0.56 23.17
C GLN A 95 4.17 0.32 21.66
N VAL A 96 4.08 -0.94 21.23
CA VAL A 96 4.05 -1.35 19.81
C VAL A 96 2.76 -2.09 19.48
N ASP A 97 2.30 -2.95 20.39
CA ASP A 97 1.07 -3.72 20.27
C ASP A 97 0.24 -3.61 21.56
N LEU A 98 -1.08 -3.63 21.41
CA LEU A 98 -2.04 -3.50 22.49
C LEU A 98 -3.24 -4.41 22.22
N ASP A 99 -3.53 -5.29 23.17
CA ASP A 99 -4.69 -6.16 23.14
C ASP A 99 -5.40 -6.20 24.51
N HIS A 100 -6.44 -7.02 24.62
CA HIS A 100 -7.04 -7.35 25.89
C HIS A 100 -7.25 -8.85 26.03
N TYR A 101 -7.26 -9.32 27.27
CA TYR A 101 -7.60 -10.70 27.60
C TYR A 101 -8.43 -10.76 28.89
N LEU A 102 -8.99 -11.93 29.17
CA LEU A 102 -9.70 -12.20 30.41
C LEU A 102 -8.74 -12.86 31.40
N GLY A 103 -8.48 -12.18 32.52
CA GLY A 103 -7.60 -12.66 33.57
C GLY A 103 -8.26 -12.69 34.94
N LYS A 104 -7.46 -13.01 35.97
CA LYS A 104 -7.88 -13.01 37.38
C LYS A 104 -7.57 -11.66 38.01
N THR A 105 -8.29 -11.34 39.07
CA THR A 105 -8.05 -10.14 39.87
C THR A 105 -6.68 -10.21 40.56
N VAL A 106 -6.02 -9.05 40.67
CA VAL A 106 -4.74 -8.88 41.34
C VAL A 106 -4.95 -8.04 42.59
N ALA A 107 -4.38 -8.44 43.72
CA ALA A 107 -4.50 -7.69 44.97
C ALA A 107 -3.94 -6.27 44.81
N ASN A 108 -4.57 -5.29 45.46
CA ASN A 108 -4.22 -3.86 45.37
C ASN A 108 -4.38 -3.21 43.98
N MET A 109 -5.01 -3.89 43.02
CA MET A 109 -5.40 -3.29 41.73
C MET A 109 -6.88 -2.88 41.73
N PRO A 110 -7.26 -1.79 41.04
CA PRO A 110 -8.64 -1.33 40.96
C PRO A 110 -9.53 -2.29 40.14
N GLY A 111 -10.85 -2.14 40.27
CA GLY A 111 -11.84 -2.86 39.47
C GLY A 111 -12.62 -3.91 40.24
N GLN A 112 -13.14 -4.92 39.54
CA GLN A 112 -13.88 -6.03 40.14
C GLN A 112 -13.01 -6.84 41.10
N ALA A 113 -13.57 -7.22 42.25
CA ALA A 113 -12.87 -8.04 43.25
C ALA A 113 -13.05 -9.56 43.02
N GLN A 114 -14.02 -9.98 42.21
CA GLN A 114 -14.38 -11.39 42.01
C GLN A 114 -14.65 -11.70 40.54
N GLY A 115 -14.32 -12.92 40.11
CA GLY A 115 -14.56 -13.42 38.75
C GLY A 115 -13.43 -13.11 37.76
N GLY A 116 -13.64 -13.46 36.49
CA GLY A 116 -12.75 -13.09 35.40
C GLY A 116 -12.94 -11.63 35.02
N VAL A 117 -11.83 -10.90 34.88
CA VAL A 117 -11.82 -9.45 34.59
C VAL A 117 -11.11 -9.17 33.27
N PRO A 118 -11.55 -8.17 32.47
CA PRO A 118 -10.81 -7.74 31.31
C PRO A 118 -9.54 -6.98 31.74
N ILE A 119 -8.40 -7.39 31.21
CA ILE A 119 -7.08 -6.76 31.44
C ILE A 119 -6.54 -6.32 30.09
N ILE A 120 -6.11 -5.06 29.99
CA ILE A 120 -5.42 -4.55 28.81
C ILE A 120 -3.96 -5.00 28.91
N ARG A 121 -3.39 -5.50 27.82
CA ARG A 121 -1.98 -5.87 27.75
C ARG A 121 -1.28 -5.03 26.71
N MET A 122 -0.17 -4.42 27.10
CA MET A 122 0.67 -3.61 26.23
C MET A 122 2.03 -4.27 26.08
N PHE A 123 2.48 -4.42 24.84
CA PHE A 123 3.82 -4.87 24.53
C PHE A 123 4.64 -3.71 23.99
N GLY A 124 5.90 -3.62 24.39
CA GLY A 124 6.75 -2.54 23.92
C GLY A 124 8.22 -2.72 24.26
N VAL A 125 8.98 -1.66 23.98
CA VAL A 125 10.45 -1.69 24.03
C VAL A 125 10.96 -0.43 24.72
N THR A 126 11.93 -0.60 25.64
CA THR A 126 12.64 0.52 26.29
C THR A 126 13.64 1.19 25.32
N ASP A 127 14.14 2.38 25.66
CA ASP A 127 15.20 3.04 24.86
C ASP A 127 16.46 2.15 24.71
N ALA A 128 16.74 1.27 25.68
CA ALA A 128 17.86 0.32 25.64
C ALA A 128 17.56 -0.98 24.86
N GLY A 129 16.39 -1.11 24.23
CA GLY A 129 16.04 -2.29 23.44
C GLY A 129 15.50 -3.48 24.24
N ASN A 130 15.19 -3.31 25.53
CA ASN A 130 14.60 -4.38 26.36
C ASN A 130 13.10 -4.51 26.13
N SER A 131 12.59 -5.75 26.03
CA SER A 131 11.16 -6.00 25.80
C SER A 131 10.33 -5.97 27.09
N VAL A 132 9.16 -5.35 27.02
CA VAL A 132 8.23 -5.11 28.13
C VAL A 132 6.85 -5.68 27.82
N CYS A 133 6.28 -6.42 28.76
CA CYS A 133 4.87 -6.77 28.81
C CYS A 133 4.22 -6.10 30.02
N CYS A 134 3.29 -5.17 29.78
CA CYS A 134 2.60 -4.41 30.82
C CYS A 134 1.13 -4.81 30.88
N HIS A 135 0.69 -5.33 32.02
CA HIS A 135 -0.69 -5.68 32.30
C HIS A 135 -1.37 -4.53 33.04
N VAL A 136 -2.39 -3.95 32.42
CA VAL A 136 -3.10 -2.77 32.90
C VAL A 136 -4.47 -3.16 33.45
N HIS A 137 -4.67 -2.94 34.75
CA HIS A 137 -5.81 -3.47 35.51
C HIS A 137 -6.86 -2.41 35.84
N GLY A 138 -8.10 -2.88 35.98
CA GLY A 138 -9.21 -2.10 36.56
C GLY A 138 -9.99 -1.22 35.59
N PHE A 139 -9.73 -1.32 34.29
CA PHE A 139 -10.53 -0.67 33.26
C PHE A 139 -11.74 -1.53 32.90
N ALA A 140 -12.95 -0.96 32.99
CA ALA A 140 -14.20 -1.67 32.71
C ALA A 140 -14.92 -1.06 31.49
N PRO A 141 -15.52 -1.90 30.62
CA PRO A 141 -16.26 -1.44 29.45
C PRO A 141 -17.56 -0.74 29.87
N TYR A 142 -17.94 0.33 29.17
CA TYR A 142 -19.18 1.05 29.45
C TYR A 142 -19.80 1.65 28.18
N PHE A 143 -21.07 2.02 28.27
CA PHE A 143 -21.81 2.77 27.25
C PHE A 143 -22.86 3.67 27.92
N TYR A 144 -23.54 4.52 27.13
CA TYR A 144 -24.48 5.50 27.66
C TYR A 144 -25.90 5.31 27.13
N LEU A 145 -26.89 5.72 27.93
CA LEU A 145 -28.31 5.79 27.60
C LEU A 145 -28.89 7.13 28.10
N PRO A 146 -29.89 7.73 27.43
CA PRO A 146 -30.61 8.86 28.02
C PRO A 146 -31.39 8.40 29.26
N ALA A 147 -31.36 9.18 30.34
CA ALA A 147 -32.14 8.91 31.53
C ALA A 147 -33.64 9.18 31.26
N PRO A 148 -34.56 8.30 31.70
CA PRO A 148 -35.99 8.55 31.61
C PRO A 148 -36.41 9.82 32.38
N SER A 149 -37.47 10.48 31.92
CA SER A 149 -38.02 11.64 32.63
C SER A 149 -38.39 11.30 34.08
N GLY A 150 -37.87 12.06 35.04
CA GLY A 150 -38.10 11.83 36.47
C GLY A 150 -37.29 10.69 37.10
N PHE A 151 -36.27 10.18 36.40
CA PHE A 151 -35.28 9.24 36.93
C PHE A 151 -34.35 9.94 37.93
N THR A 152 -34.12 9.31 39.08
CA THR A 152 -33.31 9.86 40.18
C THR A 152 -32.29 8.85 40.70
N SER A 153 -31.40 9.29 41.59
CA SER A 153 -30.40 8.40 42.22
C SER A 153 -31.04 7.23 42.98
N ALA A 154 -32.28 7.36 43.46
CA ALA A 154 -33.01 6.29 44.14
C ALA A 154 -33.35 5.11 43.20
N ASP A 155 -33.48 5.37 41.90
CA ASP A 155 -33.88 4.38 40.89
C ASP A 155 -32.67 3.55 40.38
N LEU A 156 -31.43 4.01 40.62
CA LEU A 156 -30.20 3.40 40.11
C LEU A 156 -30.00 1.95 40.54
N ALA A 157 -30.25 1.66 41.82
CA ALA A 157 -30.06 0.32 42.38
C ALA A 157 -31.03 -0.69 41.76
N GLU A 158 -32.29 -0.28 41.56
CA GLU A 158 -33.30 -1.12 40.93
C GLU A 158 -33.00 -1.34 39.44
N PHE A 159 -32.65 -0.28 38.70
CA PHE A 159 -32.27 -0.37 37.29
C PHE A 159 -31.09 -1.32 37.09
N LYS A 160 -30.03 -1.17 37.89
CA LYS A 160 -28.84 -2.04 37.85
C LYS A 160 -29.23 -3.50 38.11
N ARG A 161 -30.03 -3.75 39.15
CA ARG A 161 -30.46 -5.11 39.53
C ARG A 161 -31.25 -5.78 38.41
N GLU A 162 -32.20 -5.06 37.82
CA GLU A 162 -33.05 -5.60 36.77
C GLU A 162 -32.25 -5.85 35.49
N LEU A 163 -31.42 -4.88 35.06
CA LEU A 163 -30.56 -5.05 33.88
C LEU A 163 -29.59 -6.23 34.06
N ASN A 164 -28.98 -6.35 35.24
CA ASN A 164 -28.12 -7.49 35.57
C ASN A 164 -28.86 -8.83 35.44
N SER A 165 -30.09 -8.90 35.95
CA SER A 165 -30.97 -10.09 35.88
C SER A 165 -31.31 -10.47 34.43
N VAL A 166 -31.77 -9.54 33.60
CA VAL A 166 -32.14 -9.86 32.21
C VAL A 166 -30.93 -10.22 31.35
N VAL A 167 -29.79 -9.54 31.51
CA VAL A 167 -28.57 -9.88 30.75
C VAL A 167 -28.05 -11.25 31.16
N LEU A 168 -28.06 -11.59 32.46
CA LEU A 168 -27.69 -12.93 32.93
C LEU A 168 -28.61 -14.02 32.36
N LYS A 169 -29.93 -13.78 32.32
CA LYS A 169 -30.91 -14.73 31.75
C LYS A 169 -30.77 -14.91 30.24
N ASP A 170 -30.33 -13.89 29.51
CA ASP A 170 -30.08 -13.95 28.06
C ASP A 170 -28.85 -14.79 27.70
N MET A 171 -27.93 -15.01 28.66
CA MET A 171 -26.72 -15.79 28.43
C MET A 171 -27.06 -17.27 28.20
N ARG A 172 -26.91 -17.72 26.96
CA ARG A 172 -27.06 -19.15 26.58
C ARG A 172 -26.04 -20.07 27.27
N SER A 173 -24.87 -19.57 27.63
CA SER A 173 -23.82 -20.31 28.36
C SER A 173 -23.00 -19.38 29.23
N ASN A 174 -22.78 -19.74 30.49
CA ASN A 174 -21.96 -18.97 31.44
C ASN A 174 -20.59 -19.65 31.70
N LYS A 175 -19.79 -19.85 30.66
CA LYS A 175 -18.49 -20.55 30.76
C LYS A 175 -17.49 -19.86 31.71
N ASP A 176 -17.64 -18.55 31.89
CA ASP A 176 -16.72 -17.72 32.68
C ASP A 176 -17.22 -17.49 34.12
N ASN A 177 -18.25 -18.23 34.56
CA ASN A 177 -18.86 -18.12 35.90
C ASN A 177 -19.20 -16.68 36.32
N ILE A 178 -19.74 -15.90 35.38
CA ILE A 178 -20.11 -14.50 35.60
C ILE A 178 -21.33 -14.47 36.53
N SER A 179 -21.15 -13.91 37.73
CA SER A 179 -22.23 -13.69 38.70
C SER A 179 -22.84 -12.29 38.58
N THR A 180 -22.06 -11.31 38.11
CA THR A 180 -22.48 -9.92 37.93
C THR A 180 -22.10 -9.46 36.52
N THR A 181 -23.11 -9.09 35.72
CA THR A 181 -22.95 -8.58 34.35
C THR A 181 -22.89 -7.06 34.31
N VAL A 182 -23.64 -6.38 35.19
CA VAL A 182 -23.68 -4.91 35.29
C VAL A 182 -22.98 -4.47 36.57
N LEU A 183 -21.91 -3.71 36.41
CA LEU A 183 -21.05 -3.27 37.50
C LEU A 183 -21.55 -2.03 38.22
N ALA A 184 -21.90 -1.01 37.44
CA ALA A 184 -22.34 0.27 37.94
C ALA A 184 -23.32 0.89 36.95
N VAL A 185 -24.21 1.71 37.48
CA VAL A 185 -25.12 2.57 36.73
C VAL A 185 -25.01 3.92 37.41
N ASP A 186 -24.52 4.91 36.67
CA ASP A 186 -24.26 6.25 37.19
C ASP A 186 -25.01 7.29 36.37
N ILE A 187 -25.52 8.34 37.00
CA ILE A 187 -26.09 9.50 36.28
C ILE A 187 -24.94 10.44 35.93
N THR A 188 -24.81 10.74 34.64
CA THR A 188 -23.81 11.65 34.09
C THR A 188 -24.49 12.70 33.24
N ARG A 189 -24.03 13.94 33.35
CA ARG A 189 -24.59 15.08 32.61
C ARG A 189 -23.79 15.27 31.33
N LYS A 190 -24.42 15.03 30.18
CA LYS A 190 -23.77 15.05 28.87
C LYS A 190 -24.68 15.63 27.79
N GLU A 191 -24.12 15.96 26.65
CA GLU A 191 -24.87 16.43 25.48
C GLU A 191 -24.75 15.44 24.31
N ASN A 192 -25.80 15.30 23.52
CA ASN A 192 -25.79 14.52 22.30
C ASN A 192 -24.99 15.24 21.21
N ILE A 193 -24.04 14.56 20.58
CA ILE A 193 -23.24 15.12 19.47
C ILE A 193 -24.08 15.45 18.21
N TYR A 194 -25.20 14.75 18.00
CA TYR A 194 -25.93 14.76 16.73
C TYR A 194 -27.07 15.79 16.74
N GLY A 195 -26.84 16.95 16.14
CA GLY A 195 -27.75 18.10 16.12
C GLY A 195 -27.44 19.12 17.22
N TYR A 196 -27.81 20.38 16.98
CA TYR A 196 -27.73 21.46 17.96
C TYR A 196 -29.01 21.55 18.80
N HIS A 197 -28.88 21.41 20.12
CA HIS A 197 -30.00 21.41 21.06
C HIS A 197 -29.90 22.54 22.10
N GLY A 198 -29.35 23.70 21.73
CA GLY A 198 -29.29 24.85 22.65
C GLY A 198 -28.34 24.69 23.84
N LYS A 199 -27.29 23.85 23.71
CA LYS A 199 -26.40 23.45 24.83
C LYS A 199 -27.16 22.81 25.99
N GLN A 200 -28.31 22.20 25.72
CA GLN A 200 -29.08 21.50 26.73
C GLN A 200 -28.32 20.25 27.18
N ILE A 201 -27.87 20.30 28.43
CA ILE A 201 -27.26 19.16 29.11
C ILE A 201 -28.38 18.23 29.55
N MET A 202 -28.27 16.96 29.18
CA MET A 202 -29.23 15.92 29.55
C MET A 202 -28.59 14.95 30.55
N ASP A 203 -29.43 14.35 31.39
CA ASP A 203 -29.00 13.25 32.23
C ASP A 203 -28.89 11.97 31.37
N PHE A 204 -27.71 11.36 31.38
CA PHE A 204 -27.38 10.09 30.76
C PHE A 204 -27.02 9.07 31.83
N LEU A 205 -27.53 7.85 31.69
CA LEU A 205 -27.10 6.69 32.47
C LEU A 205 -25.82 6.13 31.83
N ARG A 206 -24.71 6.15 32.58
CA ARG A 206 -23.48 5.42 32.24
C ARG A 206 -23.61 4.00 32.77
N ILE A 207 -23.67 3.04 31.86
CA ILE A 207 -23.79 1.62 32.19
C ILE A 207 -22.42 0.98 32.11
N THR A 208 -21.83 0.65 33.25
CA THR A 208 -20.56 -0.07 33.32
C THR A 208 -20.83 -1.57 33.34
N MET A 209 -20.24 -2.30 32.40
CA MET A 209 -20.42 -3.74 32.22
C MET A 209 -19.20 -4.49 32.73
N ALA A 210 -19.40 -5.74 33.17
CA ALA A 210 -18.30 -6.60 33.62
C ALA A 210 -17.34 -6.97 32.48
N MET A 211 -17.86 -7.17 31.26
CA MET A 211 -17.11 -7.73 30.13
C MET A 211 -17.48 -7.05 28.82
N PRO A 212 -16.52 -6.82 27.89
CA PRO A 212 -16.80 -6.09 26.65
C PRO A 212 -17.89 -6.78 25.80
N ARG A 213 -17.86 -8.11 25.73
CA ARG A 213 -18.85 -8.90 24.98
C ARG A 213 -20.30 -8.75 25.48
N LEU A 214 -20.50 -8.26 26.70
CA LEU A 214 -21.83 -8.10 27.30
C LEU A 214 -22.51 -6.78 26.89
N ILE A 215 -21.79 -5.83 26.28
CA ILE A 215 -22.41 -4.60 25.77
C ILE A 215 -23.44 -4.92 24.67
N ALA A 216 -23.12 -5.82 23.74
CA ALA A 216 -24.00 -6.16 22.63
C ALA A 216 -25.37 -6.74 23.06
N PRO A 217 -25.45 -7.76 23.95
CA PRO A 217 -26.74 -8.24 24.45
C PRO A 217 -27.46 -7.20 25.31
N ALA A 218 -26.76 -6.46 26.18
CA ALA A 218 -27.38 -5.41 26.99
C ALA A 218 -28.03 -4.33 26.10
N LYS A 219 -27.30 -3.81 25.12
CA LYS A 219 -27.81 -2.88 24.09
C LYS A 219 -29.06 -3.41 23.41
N ARG A 220 -29.02 -4.67 22.93
CA ARG A 220 -30.16 -5.29 22.23
C ARG A 220 -31.41 -5.34 23.11
N LEU A 221 -31.27 -5.79 24.36
CA LEU A 221 -32.38 -5.90 25.31
C LEU A 221 -32.98 -4.52 25.64
N LEU A 222 -32.12 -3.52 25.83
CA LEU A 222 -32.54 -2.14 26.09
C LEU A 222 -33.25 -1.48 24.89
N GLU A 223 -32.83 -1.79 23.66
CA GLU A 223 -33.46 -1.28 22.43
C GLU A 223 -34.81 -1.97 22.13
N GLN A 224 -34.96 -3.26 22.48
CA GLN A 224 -36.18 -4.04 22.24
C GLN A 224 -37.32 -3.73 23.21
N GLY A 225 -37.02 -3.13 24.36
CA GLY A 225 -37.98 -2.75 25.39
C GLY A 225 -37.55 -3.26 26.75
N PHE A 226 -37.34 -2.35 27.70
CA PHE A 226 -36.87 -2.68 29.05
C PHE A 226 -37.80 -2.10 30.12
N LYS A 227 -38.21 -2.95 31.07
CA LYS A 227 -39.10 -2.61 32.18
C LYS A 227 -38.35 -2.74 33.49
N PHE A 228 -38.46 -1.73 34.34
CA PHE A 228 -37.94 -1.75 35.71
C PHE A 228 -38.79 -0.82 36.58
N GLY A 229 -38.96 -1.15 37.86
CA GLY A 229 -39.67 -0.34 38.85
C GLY A 229 -40.98 0.29 38.35
N ARG A 230 -41.15 1.58 38.69
CA ARG A 230 -42.33 2.39 38.33
C ARG A 230 -42.38 2.84 36.88
N PHE A 231 -41.27 2.80 36.14
CA PHE A 231 -41.21 3.28 34.75
C PHE A 231 -41.88 2.29 33.80
N PRO A 232 -42.68 2.73 32.80
CA PRO A 232 -43.25 1.81 31.81
C PRO A 232 -42.15 1.15 30.96
N ILE A 233 -42.52 0.23 30.06
CA ILE A 233 -41.55 -0.33 29.11
C ILE A 233 -40.95 0.83 28.30
N GLN A 234 -39.63 0.99 28.38
CA GLN A 234 -38.89 2.02 27.67
C GLN A 234 -38.07 1.40 26.55
N HIS A 235 -37.97 2.10 25.41
CA HIS A 235 -37.05 1.75 24.33
C HIS A 235 -35.89 2.74 24.33
N TYR A 236 -34.69 2.26 24.64
CA TYR A 236 -33.53 3.15 24.78
C TYR A 236 -32.76 3.27 23.48
N GLN A 237 -32.39 4.50 23.12
CA GLN A 237 -31.31 4.73 22.16
C GLN A 237 -29.98 4.60 22.87
N SER A 238 -29.10 3.73 22.35
CA SER A 238 -27.76 3.55 22.91
C SER A 238 -26.75 4.53 22.32
N PHE A 239 -25.82 4.98 23.16
CA PHE A 239 -24.73 5.87 22.80
C PHE A 239 -23.40 5.17 23.10
N GLU A 240 -22.47 5.25 22.16
CA GLU A 240 -21.10 4.71 22.25
C GLU A 240 -21.00 3.19 22.54
N ALA A 241 -22.10 2.45 22.40
CA ALA A 241 -22.15 1.00 22.62
C ALA A 241 -21.47 0.16 21.50
N ASN A 242 -20.96 0.80 20.44
CA ASN A 242 -20.29 0.17 19.30
C ASN A 242 -18.81 0.58 19.18
N ILE A 243 -18.17 0.94 20.30
CA ILE A 243 -16.75 1.29 20.37
C ILE A 243 -15.96 0.08 20.87
N ASP A 244 -14.86 -0.23 20.18
CA ASP A 244 -13.97 -1.34 20.53
C ASP A 244 -13.30 -1.04 21.89
N PHE A 245 -13.12 -2.06 22.74
CA PHE A 245 -12.70 -1.88 24.13
C PHE A 245 -11.32 -1.23 24.25
N GLU A 246 -10.40 -1.61 23.36
CA GLU A 246 -9.05 -1.06 23.25
C GLU A 246 -9.09 0.42 22.88
N ILE A 247 -9.94 0.79 21.91
CA ILE A 247 -10.12 2.19 21.51
C ILE A 247 -10.69 3.00 22.67
N ARG A 248 -11.68 2.45 23.40
CA ARG A 248 -12.25 3.09 24.57
C ARG A 248 -11.18 3.34 25.65
N PHE A 249 -10.40 2.33 25.98
CA PHE A 249 -9.28 2.45 26.92
C PHE A 249 -8.27 3.52 26.49
N MET A 250 -7.89 3.53 25.21
CA MET A 250 -6.93 4.48 24.64
C MET A 250 -7.46 5.92 24.64
N VAL A 251 -8.76 6.12 24.42
CA VAL A 251 -9.39 7.43 24.49
C VAL A 251 -9.39 7.94 25.93
N ASP A 252 -9.88 7.14 26.87
CA ASP A 252 -10.07 7.52 28.28
C ASP A 252 -8.73 7.75 28.99
N SER A 253 -7.71 6.96 28.68
CA SER A 253 -6.38 7.04 29.31
C SER A 253 -5.41 7.95 28.58
N GLY A 254 -5.85 8.64 27.51
CA GLY A 254 -5.00 9.50 26.68
C GLY A 254 -3.95 8.76 25.82
N VAL A 255 -3.88 7.43 25.89
CA VAL A 255 -2.93 6.59 25.15
C VAL A 255 -3.19 6.66 23.64
N VAL A 256 -2.14 6.87 22.83
CA VAL A 256 -2.20 6.80 21.36
C VAL A 256 -1.33 5.66 20.84
N GLY A 257 -1.47 5.29 19.56
CA GLY A 257 -0.65 4.24 18.97
C GLY A 257 0.83 4.64 18.98
N CYS A 258 1.73 3.69 19.29
CA CYS A 258 3.18 3.91 19.23
C CYS A 258 3.72 5.05 20.11
N CYS A 259 3.00 5.41 21.19
CA CYS A 259 3.44 6.41 22.15
C CYS A 259 4.40 5.83 23.19
N TRP A 260 5.10 6.74 23.87
CA TRP A 260 5.88 6.42 25.05
C TRP A 260 4.97 6.34 26.29
N MET A 261 5.17 5.29 27.06
CA MET A 261 4.48 5.00 28.30
C MET A 261 5.48 5.08 29.45
N GLU A 262 5.04 5.68 30.55
CA GLU A 262 5.82 5.78 31.78
C GLU A 262 5.02 5.17 32.94
N LEU A 263 5.69 4.28 33.68
CA LEU A 263 5.17 3.69 34.92
C LEU A 263 5.94 4.30 36.10
N PRO A 264 5.30 5.16 36.91
CA PRO A 264 5.96 5.84 38.02
C PRO A 264 6.45 4.86 39.10
N LYS A 265 7.55 5.23 39.77
CA LYS A 265 8.04 4.51 40.95
C LYS A 265 6.95 4.34 42.01
N GLY A 266 6.88 3.15 42.59
CA GLY A 266 5.92 2.73 43.62
C GLY A 266 4.52 2.42 43.10
N LYS A 267 4.28 2.50 41.78
CA LYS A 267 2.94 2.33 41.18
C LYS A 267 2.75 1.06 40.37
N TYR A 268 3.83 0.34 40.10
CA TYR A 268 3.79 -0.94 39.39
C TYR A 268 4.42 -2.05 40.23
N SER A 269 4.09 -3.29 39.92
CA SER A 269 4.71 -4.47 40.51
C SER A 269 5.31 -5.37 39.43
N LEU A 270 6.44 -6.00 39.71
CA LEU A 270 7.07 -6.96 38.81
C LEU A 270 6.47 -8.36 38.98
N ARG A 271 6.30 -9.08 37.86
CA ARG A 271 6.01 -10.51 37.86
C ARG A 271 7.29 -11.32 37.85
N GLU A 272 7.39 -12.27 38.78
CA GLU A 272 8.57 -13.12 38.91
C GLU A 272 8.42 -14.47 38.19
N THR A 273 9.56 -15.06 37.84
CA THR A 273 9.62 -16.37 37.15
C THR A 273 9.34 -17.55 38.10
N LYS A 274 9.66 -17.40 39.40
CA LYS A 274 9.54 -18.44 40.44
C LYS A 274 8.68 -17.94 41.63
N SER A 275 7.40 -17.65 41.39
CA SER A 275 6.43 -17.46 42.49
C SER A 275 6.02 -18.82 43.04
N VAL A 276 6.34 -19.10 44.32
CA VAL A 276 5.96 -20.34 45.04
C VAL A 276 4.54 -20.25 45.60
N ASP A 277 4.06 -19.03 45.89
CA ASP A 277 2.89 -18.83 46.75
C ASP A 277 1.66 -18.19 46.07
N ASN A 278 1.78 -17.68 44.83
CA ASN A 278 0.63 -17.09 44.11
C ASN A 278 0.68 -17.31 42.59
N ALA A 279 -0.29 -18.05 42.06
CA ALA A 279 -0.42 -18.32 40.62
C ALA A 279 -0.68 -17.05 39.78
N ASN A 280 -1.11 -15.94 40.41
CA ASN A 280 -1.49 -14.70 39.72
C ASN A 280 -0.32 -13.75 39.42
N THR A 281 0.86 -13.92 40.05
CA THR A 281 2.05 -13.05 39.90
C THR A 281 3.19 -13.68 39.10
N ARG A 282 2.99 -14.89 38.57
CA ARG A 282 3.96 -15.56 37.70
C ARG A 282 4.01 -14.89 36.32
N LYS A 283 5.21 -14.79 35.73
CA LYS A 283 5.37 -14.42 34.32
C LYS A 283 4.58 -15.34 33.39
N VAL A 284 3.84 -14.75 32.45
CA VAL A 284 3.11 -15.46 31.40
C VAL A 284 3.60 -15.14 29.99
N SER A 285 4.56 -14.22 29.88
CA SER A 285 5.19 -13.80 28.63
C SER A 285 6.67 -14.18 28.55
N LEU A 286 7.22 -14.11 27.34
CA LEU A 286 8.65 -14.24 27.03
C LEU A 286 9.41 -12.91 27.19
N CYS A 287 8.75 -11.82 27.61
CA CYS A 287 9.39 -10.52 27.73
C CYS A 287 10.37 -10.44 28.91
N GLN A 288 11.40 -9.61 28.76
CA GLN A 288 12.41 -9.41 29.79
C GLN A 288 11.81 -8.74 31.03
N TYR A 289 11.00 -7.69 30.85
CA TYR A 289 10.18 -7.11 31.91
C TYR A 289 8.72 -7.54 31.76
N GLU A 290 8.11 -7.92 32.88
CA GLU A 290 6.67 -8.17 32.93
C GLU A 290 6.12 -7.52 34.21
N VAL A 291 5.18 -6.59 34.05
CA VAL A 291 4.72 -5.71 35.12
C VAL A 291 3.19 -5.63 35.17
N ASP A 292 2.66 -5.38 36.35
CA ASP A 292 1.26 -5.05 36.57
C ASP A 292 1.14 -3.59 37.05
N VAL A 293 0.17 -2.85 36.50
CA VAL A 293 -0.11 -1.46 36.88
C VAL A 293 -1.61 -1.19 36.86
N ALA A 294 -2.07 -0.28 37.71
CA ALA A 294 -3.44 0.22 37.67
C ALA A 294 -3.63 1.15 36.46
N TRP A 295 -4.79 1.09 35.80
CA TRP A 295 -5.06 1.93 34.63
C TRP A 295 -5.01 3.44 34.91
N THR A 296 -5.19 3.84 36.17
CA THR A 296 -5.14 5.23 36.64
C THR A 296 -3.74 5.75 36.95
N ASP A 297 -2.75 4.85 37.05
CA ASP A 297 -1.38 5.21 37.46
C ASP A 297 -0.38 5.30 36.28
N LEU A 298 -0.77 4.88 35.07
CA LEU A 298 0.08 4.99 33.88
C LEU A 298 0.08 6.41 33.29
N ILE A 299 1.24 6.84 32.81
CA ILE A 299 1.41 8.13 32.14
C ILE A 299 1.66 7.88 30.66
N SER A 300 0.84 8.48 29.80
CA SER A 300 1.05 8.48 28.35
C SER A 300 1.65 9.81 27.91
N HIS A 301 2.79 9.76 27.24
CA HIS A 301 3.46 10.95 26.73
C HIS A 301 3.01 11.28 25.30
N PRO A 302 2.66 12.55 25.01
CA PRO A 302 2.35 12.97 23.65
C PRO A 302 3.60 12.87 22.77
N ALA A 303 3.44 12.43 21.51
CA ALA A 303 4.54 12.30 20.55
C ALA A 303 4.99 13.67 20.01
N GLU A 304 5.57 14.49 20.88
CA GLU A 304 6.11 15.83 20.64
C GLU A 304 7.45 16.00 21.39
N GLY A 305 8.34 16.86 20.91
CA GLY A 305 9.67 17.05 21.50
C GLY A 305 10.46 15.75 21.61
N ASP A 306 11.05 15.49 22.77
CA ASP A 306 11.89 14.31 23.04
C ASP A 306 11.13 12.98 22.90
N TRP A 307 9.81 13.00 23.01
CA TRP A 307 8.94 11.81 22.89
C TRP A 307 8.57 11.48 21.43
N GLN A 308 9.08 12.23 20.45
CA GLN A 308 8.95 11.87 19.02
C GLN A 308 9.85 10.70 18.63
N ARG A 309 10.88 10.40 19.42
CA ARG A 309 11.85 9.32 19.15
C ARG A 309 11.17 7.96 19.01
N ILE A 310 11.85 7.06 18.31
CA ILE A 310 11.42 5.68 18.06
C ILE A 310 12.40 4.75 18.78
N ALA A 311 11.88 3.75 19.50
CA ALA A 311 12.69 2.75 20.17
C ALA A 311 13.43 1.87 19.13
N PRO A 312 14.56 1.22 19.49
CA PRO A 312 15.30 0.34 18.58
C PRO A 312 14.56 -0.99 18.36
N LEU A 313 13.47 -0.94 17.59
CA LEU A 313 12.62 -2.08 17.29
C LEU A 313 13.39 -3.12 16.46
N ARG A 314 13.24 -4.41 16.78
CA ARG A 314 13.76 -5.50 15.94
C ARG A 314 12.74 -5.86 14.87
N VAL A 315 13.15 -5.72 13.61
CA VAL A 315 12.36 -6.07 12.42
C VAL A 315 12.94 -7.35 11.83
N LEU A 316 12.18 -8.45 11.88
CA LEU A 316 12.51 -9.71 11.22
C LEU A 316 11.83 -9.78 9.86
N SER A 317 12.59 -10.05 8.81
CA SER A 317 12.07 -10.47 7.51
C SER A 317 12.46 -11.92 7.25
N PHE A 318 11.54 -12.72 6.71
CA PHE A 318 11.81 -14.11 6.40
C PHE A 318 11.09 -14.54 5.13
N ASP A 319 11.59 -15.62 4.53
CA ASP A 319 11.06 -16.26 3.33
C ASP A 319 11.28 -17.79 3.44
N ILE A 320 10.46 -18.59 2.73
CA ILE A 320 10.53 -20.05 2.79
C ILE A 320 10.58 -20.67 1.39
N GLU A 321 11.26 -21.81 1.29
CA GLU A 321 11.24 -22.64 0.09
C GLU A 321 10.61 -24.01 0.35
N CYS A 322 9.82 -24.47 -0.61
CA CYS A 322 9.12 -25.76 -0.56
C CYS A 322 9.44 -26.61 -1.78
N ALA A 323 9.75 -27.90 -1.58
CA ALA A 323 9.96 -28.83 -2.69
C ALA A 323 8.63 -29.44 -3.15
N GLY A 324 8.04 -28.89 -4.20
CA GLY A 324 6.75 -29.32 -4.75
C GLY A 324 6.84 -30.47 -5.76
N ARG A 325 5.69 -31.12 -6.00
CA ARG A 325 5.49 -32.08 -7.11
C ARG A 325 5.32 -31.35 -8.45
N LYS A 326 5.79 -31.96 -9.53
CA LYS A 326 5.73 -31.38 -10.87
C LYS A 326 4.28 -31.08 -11.31
N GLY A 327 4.03 -29.84 -11.74
CA GLY A 327 2.71 -29.38 -12.22
C GLY A 327 1.66 -29.16 -11.13
N ILE A 328 2.04 -29.22 -9.85
CA ILE A 328 1.15 -29.01 -8.71
C ILE A 328 1.73 -27.89 -7.84
N PHE A 329 0.91 -26.91 -7.47
CA PHE A 329 1.33 -25.88 -6.52
C PHE A 329 1.55 -26.51 -5.13
N PRO A 330 2.57 -26.12 -4.35
CA PRO A 330 2.90 -26.77 -3.08
C PRO A 330 1.69 -26.89 -2.12
N GLU A 331 1.46 -28.10 -1.61
CA GLU A 331 0.42 -28.43 -0.63
C GLU A 331 1.09 -28.80 0.70
N ALA A 332 0.78 -28.09 1.79
CA ALA A 332 1.48 -28.23 3.07
C ALA A 332 1.36 -29.62 3.73
N ASP A 333 0.35 -30.42 3.36
CA ASP A 333 0.17 -31.79 3.86
C ASP A 333 1.12 -32.80 3.19
N LYS A 334 1.70 -32.47 2.03
CA LYS A 334 2.53 -33.38 1.23
C LYS A 334 3.93 -32.84 1.00
N ASP A 335 4.02 -31.61 0.53
CA ASP A 335 5.27 -31.03 0.04
C ASP A 335 6.08 -30.42 1.22
N PRO A 336 7.36 -30.76 1.41
CA PRO A 336 8.16 -30.33 2.55
C PRO A 336 8.69 -28.90 2.43
N VAL A 337 8.84 -28.23 3.57
CA VAL A 337 9.65 -27.01 3.71
C VAL A 337 11.12 -27.43 3.75
N ILE A 338 11.93 -26.84 2.87
CA ILE A 338 13.33 -27.23 2.65
C ILE A 338 14.30 -26.13 3.05
N GLN A 339 13.92 -24.86 2.99
CA GLN A 339 14.73 -23.75 3.47
C GLN A 339 13.87 -22.67 4.12
N ILE A 340 14.41 -22.00 5.13
CA ILE A 340 13.86 -20.78 5.71
C ILE A 340 15.00 -19.78 5.88
N ALA A 341 14.96 -18.67 5.15
CA ALA A 341 15.90 -17.57 5.32
C ALA A 341 15.32 -16.54 6.28
N SER A 342 16.17 -15.93 7.13
CA SER A 342 15.74 -14.95 8.13
C SER A 342 16.79 -13.85 8.31
N MET A 343 16.33 -12.61 8.17
CA MET A 343 17.12 -11.38 8.28
C MET A 343 16.56 -10.50 9.39
N VAL A 344 17.39 -10.04 10.32
CA VAL A 344 16.94 -9.15 11.42
C VAL A 344 17.72 -7.84 11.38
N GLN A 345 16.97 -6.74 11.38
CA GLN A 345 17.49 -5.38 11.37
C GLN A 345 16.91 -4.60 12.55
N ARG A 346 17.69 -3.67 13.13
CA ARG A 346 17.15 -2.72 14.12
C ARG A 346 16.69 -1.45 13.41
N GLN A 347 15.54 -0.93 13.82
CA GLN A 347 15.00 0.30 13.25
C GLN A 347 15.99 1.46 13.42
N GLY A 348 16.40 2.07 12.31
CA GLY A 348 17.38 3.17 12.26
C GLY A 348 18.77 2.76 11.79
N GLU A 349 19.13 1.48 11.88
CA GLU A 349 20.36 0.94 11.29
C GLU A 349 20.18 0.72 9.77
N SER A 350 21.25 0.80 8.98
CA SER A 350 21.21 0.58 7.53
C SER A 350 21.22 -0.90 7.15
N GLU A 351 21.75 -1.77 8.01
CA GLU A 351 22.07 -3.16 7.68
C GLU A 351 21.49 -4.15 8.69
N PRO A 352 21.16 -5.38 8.25
CA PRO A 352 20.75 -6.45 9.15
C PRO A 352 21.94 -7.04 9.90
N PHE A 353 21.78 -7.21 11.21
CA PHE A 353 22.82 -7.76 12.12
C PHE A 353 22.68 -9.28 12.36
N ILE A 354 21.59 -9.89 11.88
CA ILE A 354 21.42 -11.36 11.85
C ILE A 354 21.02 -11.76 10.43
N ARG A 355 21.75 -12.73 9.88
CA ARG A 355 21.51 -13.35 8.58
C ARG A 355 21.64 -14.86 8.74
N THR A 356 20.51 -15.58 8.74
CA THR A 356 20.50 -17.01 9.04
C THR A 356 19.64 -17.77 8.03
N VAL A 357 20.13 -18.92 7.56
CA VAL A 357 19.37 -19.85 6.73
C VAL A 357 19.28 -21.21 7.42
N PHE A 358 18.05 -21.69 7.58
CA PHE A 358 17.76 -23.04 8.06
C PHE A 358 17.54 -23.93 6.85
N THR A 359 18.41 -24.91 6.59
CA THR A 359 18.34 -25.77 5.40
C THR A 359 18.07 -27.22 5.79
N LEU A 360 17.26 -27.91 4.97
CA LEU A 360 17.14 -29.35 5.01
C LEU A 360 18.27 -29.96 4.15
N GLN A 361 19.01 -30.90 4.73
CA GLN A 361 20.27 -31.46 4.21
C GLN A 361 21.46 -30.49 4.27
N SER A 362 22.65 -30.98 3.89
CA SER A 362 23.90 -30.21 3.93
C SER A 362 23.93 -29.10 2.90
N CYS A 363 24.38 -27.91 3.27
CA CYS A 363 24.53 -26.77 2.38
C CYS A 363 25.96 -26.24 2.48
N ALA A 364 26.53 -25.82 1.35
CA ALA A 364 27.82 -25.14 1.37
C ALA A 364 27.72 -23.76 2.02
N SER A 365 28.84 -23.25 2.54
CA SER A 365 28.90 -21.98 3.27
C SER A 365 28.53 -20.78 2.40
N ILE A 366 27.93 -19.77 3.02
CA ILE A 366 27.63 -18.47 2.41
C ILE A 366 28.33 -17.40 3.26
N VAL A 367 29.14 -16.57 2.63
CA VAL A 367 29.89 -15.49 3.32
C VAL A 367 28.90 -14.51 3.95
N GLY A 368 29.21 -14.03 5.16
CA GLY A 368 28.36 -13.13 5.93
C GLY A 368 27.02 -13.73 6.41
N SER A 369 26.79 -15.04 6.27
CA SER A 369 25.53 -15.69 6.66
C SER A 369 25.73 -16.98 7.43
N GLN A 370 24.94 -17.19 8.48
CA GLN A 370 24.96 -18.42 9.25
C GLN A 370 24.04 -19.49 8.62
N ILE A 371 24.59 -20.67 8.34
CA ILE A 371 23.85 -21.77 7.72
C ILE A 371 23.68 -22.92 8.71
N LEU A 372 22.43 -23.25 9.01
CA LEU A 372 22.04 -24.31 9.94
C LEU A 372 21.42 -25.48 9.16
N CYS A 373 22.14 -26.59 9.10
CA CYS A 373 21.73 -27.76 8.32
C CYS A 373 21.04 -28.81 9.20
N PHE A 374 19.87 -29.29 8.78
CA PHE A 374 19.07 -30.29 9.48
C PHE A 374 18.82 -31.52 8.61
N THR A 375 18.82 -32.71 9.19
CA THR A 375 18.48 -33.96 8.48
C THR A 375 16.97 -34.21 8.43
N GLU A 376 16.23 -33.74 9.45
CA GLU A 376 14.78 -33.89 9.56
C GLU A 376 14.08 -32.52 9.57
N GLU A 377 13.03 -32.40 8.76
CA GLU A 377 12.20 -31.19 8.66
C GLU A 377 11.57 -30.77 10.00
N LYS A 378 11.24 -31.74 10.87
CA LYS A 378 10.70 -31.47 12.21
C LYS A 378 11.67 -30.64 13.06
N ASN A 379 12.97 -30.92 12.94
CA ASN A 379 14.02 -30.22 13.68
C ASN A 379 14.27 -28.84 13.10
N LEU A 380 14.17 -28.69 11.76
CA LEU A 380 14.22 -27.39 11.08
C LEU A 380 13.09 -26.48 11.59
N LEU A 381 11.83 -26.93 11.52
CA LEU A 381 10.68 -26.15 11.97
C LEU A 381 10.75 -25.82 13.47
N LYS A 382 11.13 -26.79 14.31
CA LYS A 382 11.32 -26.56 15.74
C LYS A 382 12.37 -25.47 15.99
N SER A 383 13.54 -25.57 15.33
CA SER A 383 14.66 -24.65 15.50
C SER A 383 14.32 -23.24 15.02
N TRP A 384 13.60 -23.10 13.91
CA TRP A 384 13.14 -21.78 13.46
C TRP A 384 12.15 -21.14 14.45
N ALA A 385 11.25 -21.92 15.04
CA ALA A 385 10.35 -21.42 16.08
C ALA A 385 11.11 -21.03 17.36
N ASP A 386 12.14 -21.79 17.75
CA ASP A 386 13.04 -21.45 18.87
C ASP A 386 13.85 -20.18 18.57
N PHE A 387 14.32 -20.01 17.34
CA PHE A 387 14.99 -18.80 16.86
C PHE A 387 14.09 -17.57 16.96
N LEU A 388 12.85 -17.66 16.47
CA LEU A 388 11.88 -16.57 16.55
C LEU A 388 11.62 -16.13 18.00
N ARG A 389 11.50 -17.09 18.93
CA ARG A 389 11.34 -16.82 20.36
C ARG A 389 12.58 -16.18 20.98
N THR A 390 13.76 -16.61 20.57
CA THR A 390 15.06 -16.14 21.09
C THR A 390 15.40 -14.74 20.61
N VAL A 391 15.24 -14.48 19.31
CA VAL A 391 15.45 -13.17 18.69
C VAL A 391 14.46 -12.13 19.20
N ASP A 392 13.25 -12.58 19.52
CA ASP A 392 12.15 -11.76 20.03
C ASP A 392 11.86 -10.51 19.17
N PRO A 393 11.56 -10.64 17.85
CA PRO A 393 11.28 -9.49 17.00
C PRO A 393 9.99 -8.78 17.40
N ASP A 394 9.98 -7.45 17.24
CA ASP A 394 8.82 -6.59 17.49
C ASP A 394 7.89 -6.54 16.27
N ILE A 395 8.50 -6.48 15.09
CA ILE A 395 7.82 -6.47 13.80
C ILE A 395 8.31 -7.67 12.99
N ILE A 396 7.37 -8.42 12.42
CA ILE A 396 7.67 -9.46 11.44
C ILE A 396 7.14 -9.02 10.08
N THR A 397 8.04 -8.88 9.12
CA THR A 397 7.78 -8.50 7.73
C THR A 397 8.20 -9.64 6.79
N GLY A 398 7.94 -9.43 5.51
CA GLY A 398 8.18 -10.36 4.42
C GLY A 398 7.27 -10.00 3.26
N TYR A 399 7.17 -10.88 2.27
CA TYR A 399 6.31 -10.66 1.11
C TYR A 399 5.30 -11.80 0.97
N ASN A 400 4.01 -11.52 1.24
CA ASN A 400 2.93 -12.51 1.23
C ASN A 400 2.93 -13.52 2.39
N ILE A 401 3.62 -13.20 3.49
CA ILE A 401 3.74 -14.01 4.70
C ILE A 401 2.41 -14.36 5.37
N GLN A 402 1.40 -13.48 5.26
CA GLN A 402 0.10 -13.71 5.90
C GLN A 402 -0.71 -14.77 5.15
N ASN A 403 -0.64 -14.77 3.82
CA ASN A 403 -1.49 -15.63 2.99
C ASN A 403 -0.80 -16.93 2.55
N PHE A 404 0.53 -16.95 2.51
CA PHE A 404 1.33 -18.10 2.11
C PHE A 404 2.21 -18.64 3.26
N ASP A 405 3.27 -17.94 3.66
CA ASP A 405 4.34 -18.52 4.48
C ASP A 405 3.88 -19.04 5.84
N PHE A 406 3.26 -18.19 6.66
CA PHE A 406 2.79 -18.63 7.97
C PHE A 406 1.68 -19.69 7.89
N PRO A 407 0.65 -19.56 7.03
CA PRO A 407 -0.31 -20.63 6.82
C PRO A 407 0.34 -21.96 6.41
N TYR A 408 1.33 -21.92 5.52
CA TYR A 408 2.04 -23.09 5.06
C TYR A 408 2.81 -23.75 6.21
N LEU A 409 3.62 -22.97 6.95
CA LEU A 409 4.40 -23.42 8.09
C LEU A 409 3.53 -24.01 9.21
N LEU A 410 2.41 -23.36 9.56
CA LEU A 410 1.49 -23.86 10.59
C LEU A 410 0.83 -25.18 10.19
N ASN A 411 0.35 -25.27 8.94
CA ASN A 411 -0.28 -26.50 8.43
C ASN A 411 0.75 -27.64 8.28
N ARG A 412 1.96 -27.34 7.82
CA ARG A 412 3.04 -28.31 7.70
C ARG A 412 3.48 -28.86 9.05
N ALA A 413 3.67 -27.97 10.03
CA ALA A 413 3.97 -28.36 11.40
C ALA A 413 2.86 -29.23 12.01
N ALA A 414 1.59 -28.92 11.72
CA ALA A 414 0.46 -29.75 12.15
C ALA A 414 0.49 -31.14 11.49
N ALA A 415 0.73 -31.23 10.18
CA ALA A 415 0.85 -32.49 9.44
C ALA A 415 1.98 -33.38 10.00
N LEU A 416 3.13 -32.78 10.34
CA LEU A 416 4.28 -33.46 10.92
C LEU A 416 4.20 -33.67 12.44
N LYS A 417 3.12 -33.20 13.08
CA LYS A 417 2.87 -33.28 14.53
C LYS A 417 3.93 -32.56 15.38
N VAL A 418 4.49 -31.45 14.89
CA VAL A 418 5.44 -30.60 15.63
C VAL A 418 4.67 -29.69 16.59
N LYS A 419 4.34 -30.23 17.78
CA LYS A 419 3.43 -29.58 18.75
C LYS A 419 3.92 -28.24 19.28
N VAL A 420 5.22 -27.96 19.25
CA VAL A 420 5.85 -26.73 19.79
C VAL A 420 5.91 -25.58 18.79
N PHE A 421 5.71 -25.86 17.50
CA PHE A 421 5.78 -24.84 16.46
C PHE A 421 4.75 -23.70 16.61
N PRO A 422 3.45 -23.96 16.88
CA PRO A 422 2.44 -22.91 16.83
C PRO A 422 2.47 -21.93 18.02
N TYR A 423 3.52 -21.90 18.83
CA TYR A 423 3.69 -20.91 19.92
C TYR A 423 4.67 -19.82 19.46
N LEU A 424 4.19 -18.96 18.55
CA LEU A 424 5.01 -17.94 17.86
C LEU A 424 4.88 -16.53 18.49
N GLY A 425 3.81 -16.27 19.24
CA GLY A 425 3.62 -15.01 19.97
C GLY A 425 4.53 -14.87 21.20
N ARG A 426 4.40 -13.77 21.93
CA ARG A 426 5.14 -13.53 23.19
C ARG A 426 4.51 -14.21 24.41
N VAL A 427 3.28 -14.73 24.30
CA VAL A 427 2.56 -15.37 25.40
C VAL A 427 2.82 -16.88 25.40
N LEU A 428 3.36 -17.41 26.50
CA LEU A 428 3.97 -18.76 26.56
C LEU A 428 3.05 -19.91 26.15
N ASN A 429 1.76 -19.82 26.49
CA ASN A 429 0.80 -20.92 26.32
C ASN A 429 -0.31 -20.62 25.31
N THR A 430 -0.14 -19.59 24.48
CA THR A 430 -1.12 -19.22 23.46
C THR A 430 -0.68 -19.76 22.11
N LYS A 431 -1.51 -20.59 21.49
CA LYS A 431 -1.28 -21.08 20.13
C LYS A 431 -1.70 -20.02 19.11
N SER A 432 -0.86 -19.82 18.12
CA SER A 432 -1.18 -19.13 16.87
C SER A 432 -2.12 -20.01 16.04
N VAL A 433 -3.27 -19.44 15.67
CA VAL A 433 -4.35 -20.10 14.94
C VAL A 433 -4.70 -19.28 13.71
N LEU A 434 -4.88 -19.97 12.58
CA LEU A 434 -5.33 -19.39 11.32
C LEU A 434 -6.83 -19.07 11.37
N ARG A 435 -7.19 -17.88 10.91
CA ARG A 435 -8.58 -17.45 10.71
C ARG A 435 -8.70 -16.70 9.39
N ASP A 436 -9.75 -16.97 8.63
CA ASP A 436 -10.02 -16.22 7.42
C ASP A 436 -10.66 -14.86 7.75
N LEU A 437 -10.16 -13.81 7.12
CA LEU A 437 -10.68 -12.45 7.22
C LEU A 437 -11.02 -11.91 5.83
N ASN A 438 -12.27 -11.50 5.66
CA ASN A 438 -12.72 -10.85 4.44
C ASN A 438 -12.76 -9.34 4.65
N PHE A 439 -11.98 -8.61 3.87
CA PHE A 439 -11.99 -7.15 3.83
C PHE A 439 -12.64 -6.66 2.54
N GLN A 440 -13.57 -5.71 2.64
CA GLN A 440 -14.22 -5.12 1.46
C GLN A 440 -14.36 -3.61 1.60
N SER A 441 -13.90 -2.87 0.59
CA SER A 441 -14.23 -1.46 0.41
C SER A 441 -14.27 -1.08 -1.07
N LYS A 442 -14.98 0.01 -1.42
CA LYS A 442 -14.98 0.54 -2.80
C LYS A 442 -13.57 0.97 -3.25
N GLN A 443 -12.70 1.38 -2.32
CA GLN A 443 -11.35 1.87 -2.64
C GLN A 443 -10.34 0.73 -2.84
N MET A 444 -10.44 -0.35 -2.07
CA MET A 444 -9.46 -1.45 -2.04
C MET A 444 -9.97 -2.76 -2.67
N GLY A 445 -11.23 -2.81 -3.08
CA GLY A 445 -11.87 -4.04 -3.58
C GLY A 445 -12.28 -5.00 -2.45
N ARG A 446 -12.64 -6.23 -2.83
CA ARG A 446 -12.84 -7.36 -1.91
C ARG A 446 -11.57 -8.19 -1.88
N ARG A 447 -11.12 -8.56 -0.69
CA ARG A 447 -9.92 -9.36 -0.46
C ARG A 447 -10.16 -10.37 0.65
N GLU A 448 -9.63 -11.55 0.45
CA GLU A 448 -9.63 -12.62 1.45
C GLU A 448 -8.19 -12.73 1.95
N ASN A 449 -8.00 -12.40 3.22
CA ASN A 449 -6.71 -12.43 3.88
C ASN A 449 -6.79 -13.43 5.04
N LYS A 450 -5.66 -13.99 5.44
CA LYS A 450 -5.57 -14.81 6.65
C LYS A 450 -5.06 -13.98 7.82
N PHE A 451 -5.61 -14.24 8.99
CA PHE A 451 -5.19 -13.68 10.26
C PHE A 451 -4.62 -14.76 11.14
N ILE A 452 -3.52 -14.42 11.80
CA ILE A 452 -2.81 -15.28 12.74
C ILE A 452 -2.59 -14.47 14.00
N ASN A 453 -3.00 -14.99 15.15
CA ASN A 453 -2.70 -14.33 16.41
C ASN A 453 -1.23 -14.56 16.78
N MET A 454 -0.51 -13.47 17.03
CA MET A 454 0.86 -13.43 17.53
C MET A 454 0.98 -12.30 18.54
N GLU A 455 0.42 -12.50 19.72
CA GLU A 455 0.29 -11.48 20.75
C GLU A 455 1.66 -10.84 21.04
N GLY A 456 1.72 -9.51 20.92
CA GLY A 456 2.92 -8.72 21.16
C GLY A 456 3.90 -8.62 19.98
N ARG A 457 3.59 -9.21 18.82
CA ARG A 457 4.38 -9.07 17.59
C ARG A 457 3.50 -8.50 16.47
N VAL A 458 3.96 -7.43 15.83
CA VAL A 458 3.21 -6.81 14.73
C VAL A 458 3.59 -7.48 13.41
N GLN A 459 2.62 -8.11 12.76
CA GLN A 459 2.79 -8.62 11.40
C GLN A 459 2.61 -7.47 10.40
N PHE A 460 3.66 -7.20 9.63
CA PHE A 460 3.74 -6.11 8.66
C PHE A 460 4.04 -6.67 7.26
N ASP A 461 3.06 -7.33 6.66
CA ASP A 461 3.21 -7.93 5.32
C ASP A 461 3.32 -6.84 4.24
N LEU A 462 4.47 -6.76 3.57
CA LEU A 462 4.75 -5.71 2.60
C LEU A 462 3.82 -5.77 1.39
N LEU A 463 3.35 -6.96 0.99
CA LEU A 463 2.40 -7.09 -0.12
C LEU A 463 1.10 -6.35 0.19
N GLN A 464 0.59 -6.47 1.43
CA GLN A 464 -0.65 -5.80 1.85
C GLN A 464 -0.47 -4.27 1.87
N VAL A 465 0.69 -3.79 2.32
CA VAL A 465 1.03 -2.36 2.33
C VAL A 465 1.08 -1.82 0.91
N LEU A 466 1.80 -2.50 0.01
CA LEU A 466 1.92 -2.07 -1.39
C LEU A 466 0.59 -2.05 -2.11
N LEU A 467 -0.23 -3.08 -1.90
CA LEU A 467 -1.55 -3.15 -2.51
C LEU A 467 -2.51 -2.08 -1.99
N ARG A 468 -2.32 -1.59 -0.75
CA ARG A 468 -3.12 -0.52 -0.18
C ARG A 468 -2.68 0.87 -0.65
N ASP A 469 -1.38 1.10 -0.64
CA ASP A 469 -0.82 2.44 -0.78
C ASP A 469 -0.41 2.76 -2.23
N TYR A 470 -0.14 1.75 -3.05
CA TYR A 470 0.32 1.91 -4.44
C TYR A 470 -0.63 1.28 -5.45
N LYS A 471 -0.59 1.80 -6.68
CA LYS A 471 -1.38 1.35 -7.83
C LYS A 471 -0.46 0.89 -8.96
N LEU A 472 0.09 -0.31 -8.85
CA LEU A 472 1.08 -0.89 -9.78
C LEU A 472 0.44 -1.82 -10.83
N ARG A 473 1.18 -2.12 -11.91
CA ARG A 473 0.74 -3.06 -12.97
C ARG A 473 0.90 -4.53 -12.55
N SER A 474 1.93 -4.82 -11.77
CA SER A 474 2.22 -6.11 -11.15
C SER A 474 2.63 -5.88 -9.70
N TYR A 475 2.33 -6.85 -8.83
CA TYR A 475 2.67 -6.86 -7.41
C TYR A 475 3.48 -8.11 -7.05
N THR A 476 4.20 -8.70 -8.01
CA THR A 476 5.23 -9.70 -7.69
C THR A 476 6.42 -9.02 -7.01
N LEU A 477 7.14 -9.74 -6.15
CA LEU A 477 8.33 -9.19 -5.48
C LEU A 477 9.36 -8.66 -6.50
N ASN A 478 9.54 -9.35 -7.63
CA ASN A 478 10.44 -8.90 -8.68
C ASN A 478 9.99 -7.58 -9.31
N ALA A 479 8.71 -7.44 -9.68
CA ALA A 479 8.21 -6.22 -10.32
C ALA A 479 8.30 -5.01 -9.39
N VAL A 480 8.00 -5.18 -8.10
CA VAL A 480 8.06 -4.08 -7.12
C VAL A 480 9.50 -3.72 -6.77
N SER A 481 10.40 -4.70 -6.70
CA SER A 481 11.84 -4.47 -6.51
C SER A 481 12.42 -3.70 -7.68
N PHE A 482 12.09 -4.07 -8.91
CA PHE A 482 12.52 -3.31 -10.08
C PHE A 482 11.94 -1.90 -10.08
N HIS A 483 10.66 -1.73 -9.74
CA HIS A 483 10.01 -0.42 -9.75
C HIS A 483 10.64 0.56 -8.73
N PHE A 484 10.93 0.10 -7.51
CA PHE A 484 11.38 0.98 -6.42
C PHE A 484 12.89 0.97 -6.16
N LEU A 485 13.55 -0.16 -6.40
CA LEU A 485 14.98 -0.35 -6.16
C LEU A 485 15.80 -0.37 -7.46
N GLN A 486 15.16 -0.48 -8.63
CA GLN A 486 15.82 -0.68 -9.93
C GLN A 486 16.64 -1.99 -9.97
N GLU A 487 16.24 -2.98 -9.17
CA GLU A 487 16.89 -4.27 -9.07
C GLU A 487 15.96 -5.38 -9.60
N GLN A 488 16.49 -6.28 -10.43
CA GLN A 488 15.80 -7.49 -10.86
C GLN A 488 16.38 -8.68 -10.13
N LYS A 489 15.54 -9.66 -9.79
CA LYS A 489 15.97 -10.94 -9.24
C LYS A 489 15.83 -12.06 -10.27
N GLU A 490 16.68 -13.09 -10.16
CA GLU A 490 16.38 -14.37 -10.79
C GLU A 490 15.06 -14.88 -10.22
N ASP A 491 14.17 -15.40 -11.08
CA ASP A 491 12.87 -15.96 -10.67
C ASP A 491 12.85 -17.45 -11.03
N VAL A 492 13.21 -18.29 -10.05
CA VAL A 492 13.38 -19.74 -10.24
C VAL A 492 12.01 -20.40 -10.25
N GLN A 493 11.71 -21.17 -11.30
CA GLN A 493 10.43 -21.87 -11.39
C GLN A 493 10.31 -22.94 -10.29
N HIS A 494 9.15 -23.00 -9.62
CA HIS A 494 8.86 -23.94 -8.53
C HIS A 494 9.16 -25.42 -8.84
N SER A 495 9.06 -25.86 -10.10
CA SER A 495 9.39 -27.24 -10.49
C SER A 495 10.88 -27.54 -10.47
N ILE A 496 11.73 -26.53 -10.62
CA ILE A 496 13.21 -26.65 -10.64
C ILE A 496 13.77 -26.68 -9.22
N ILE A 497 13.08 -26.05 -8.26
CA ILE A 497 13.49 -25.99 -6.85
C ILE A 497 13.69 -27.40 -6.27
N THR A 498 12.79 -28.33 -6.60
CA THR A 498 12.90 -29.73 -6.18
C THR A 498 14.14 -30.42 -6.75
N ASP A 499 14.52 -30.12 -7.99
CA ASP A 499 15.72 -30.68 -8.63
C ASP A 499 17.00 -30.10 -8.01
N LEU A 500 17.02 -28.79 -7.72
CA LEU A 500 18.14 -28.13 -7.03
C LEU A 500 18.34 -28.66 -5.60
N GLN A 501 17.25 -28.90 -4.88
CA GLN A 501 17.29 -29.47 -3.53
C GLN A 501 17.86 -30.89 -3.53
N ASN A 502 17.42 -31.73 -4.48
CA ASN A 502 17.86 -33.12 -4.61
C ASN A 502 19.25 -33.28 -5.24
N GLY A 503 19.86 -32.19 -5.69
CA GLY A 503 21.23 -32.15 -6.18
C GLY A 503 22.27 -32.24 -5.05
N ASN A 504 23.30 -31.39 -5.12
CA ASN A 504 24.42 -31.38 -4.20
C ASN A 504 24.35 -30.17 -3.24
N GLU A 505 25.38 -30.02 -2.40
CA GLU A 505 25.44 -28.91 -1.45
C GLU A 505 25.57 -27.53 -2.10
N GLN A 506 26.12 -27.45 -3.33
CA GLN A 506 26.27 -26.20 -4.08
C GLN A 506 24.95 -25.78 -4.74
N THR A 507 24.17 -26.73 -5.26
CA THR A 507 22.82 -26.42 -5.76
C THR A 507 21.91 -25.95 -4.62
N ARG A 508 22.04 -26.55 -3.42
CA ARG A 508 21.35 -26.07 -2.21
C ARG A 508 21.86 -24.71 -1.72
N ARG A 509 23.16 -24.42 -1.88
CA ARG A 509 23.74 -23.09 -1.62
C ARG A 509 23.16 -22.03 -2.55
N ARG A 510 23.05 -22.31 -3.85
CA ARG A 510 22.39 -21.40 -4.81
C ARG A 510 20.95 -21.09 -4.39
N LEU A 511 20.19 -22.13 -3.98
CA LEU A 511 18.83 -21.95 -3.47
C LEU A 511 18.80 -21.13 -2.16
N ALA A 512 19.77 -21.32 -1.27
CA ALA A 512 19.87 -20.56 -0.02
C ALA A 512 20.20 -19.08 -0.26
N VAL A 513 21.07 -18.76 -1.24
CA VAL A 513 21.32 -17.37 -1.68
C VAL A 513 20.06 -16.75 -2.27
N TYR A 514 19.33 -17.51 -3.10
CA TYR A 514 18.04 -17.07 -3.65
C TYR A 514 17.02 -16.75 -2.54
N CYS A 515 16.84 -17.64 -1.56
CA CYS A 515 15.93 -17.43 -0.44
C CYS A 515 16.38 -16.28 0.47
N LEU A 516 17.70 -16.10 0.70
CA LEU A 516 18.24 -14.93 1.41
C LEU A 516 17.92 -13.62 0.70
N LYS A 517 18.01 -13.59 -0.64
CA LYS A 517 17.66 -12.43 -1.43
C LYS A 517 16.18 -12.08 -1.29
N ASP A 518 15.30 -13.08 -1.35
CA ASP A 518 13.85 -12.91 -1.19
C ASP A 518 13.47 -12.47 0.24
N ALA A 519 14.20 -12.94 1.26
CA ALA A 519 14.04 -12.44 2.64
C ALA A 519 14.58 -11.01 2.83
N TYR A 520 15.60 -10.58 2.07
CA TYR A 520 16.22 -9.26 2.23
C TYR A 520 15.50 -8.13 1.49
N LEU A 521 14.99 -8.39 0.28
CA LEU A 521 14.29 -7.38 -0.54
C LEU A 521 13.13 -6.67 0.21
N PRO A 522 12.30 -7.35 1.02
CA PRO A 522 11.28 -6.70 1.83
C PRO A 522 11.82 -5.69 2.83
N LEU A 523 12.98 -5.94 3.47
CA LEU A 523 13.61 -4.96 4.38
C LEU A 523 14.04 -3.70 3.61
N ARG A 524 14.73 -3.88 2.47
CA ARG A 524 15.16 -2.77 1.62
C ARG A 524 13.97 -1.92 1.15
N LEU A 525 12.90 -2.57 0.71
CA LEU A 525 11.67 -1.89 0.28
C LEU A 525 10.98 -1.17 1.44
N LEU A 526 10.90 -1.80 2.62
CA LEU A 526 10.32 -1.21 3.83
C LEU A 526 11.04 0.08 4.22
N GLN A 527 12.38 0.09 4.15
CA GLN A 527 13.22 1.25 4.43
C GLN A 527 13.10 2.32 3.33
N LYS A 528 13.21 1.93 2.05
CA LYS A 528 13.10 2.84 0.90
C LYS A 528 11.78 3.60 0.87
N LEU A 529 10.69 2.93 1.24
CA LEU A 529 9.33 3.48 1.26
C LEU A 529 8.93 4.06 2.63
N MET A 530 9.82 3.96 3.63
CA MET A 530 9.61 4.45 5.00
C MET A 530 8.33 3.92 5.66
N CYS A 531 7.94 2.69 5.35
CA CYS A 531 6.60 2.17 5.68
C CYS A 531 6.34 2.14 7.19
N VAL A 532 7.27 1.61 7.99
CA VAL A 532 7.12 1.51 9.45
C VAL A 532 6.94 2.89 10.08
N ILE A 533 7.80 3.83 9.73
CA ILE A 533 7.77 5.21 10.24
C ILE A 533 6.44 5.88 9.89
N ASN A 534 6.02 5.82 8.62
CA ASN A 534 4.78 6.43 8.15
C ASN A 534 3.54 5.87 8.89
N TYR A 535 3.53 4.56 9.18
CA TYR A 535 2.42 3.92 9.88
C TYR A 535 2.46 4.21 11.39
N MET A 536 3.63 4.26 12.03
CA MET A 536 3.75 4.68 13.43
C MET A 536 3.25 6.12 13.62
N GLU A 537 3.65 7.05 12.75
CA GLU A 537 3.15 8.43 12.81
C GLU A 537 1.65 8.53 12.54
N MET A 538 1.12 7.73 11.59
CA MET A 538 -0.32 7.62 11.39
C MET A 538 -1.04 7.14 12.65
N ALA A 539 -0.49 6.15 13.36
CA ALA A 539 -1.04 5.60 14.61
C ALA A 539 -1.03 6.65 15.74
N ARG A 540 0.06 7.42 15.86
CA ARG A 540 0.19 8.55 16.80
C ARG A 540 -0.82 9.66 16.53
N VAL A 541 -0.95 10.09 15.28
CA VAL A 541 -1.85 11.19 14.84
C VAL A 541 -3.33 10.81 14.97
N THR A 542 -3.67 9.56 14.67
CA THR A 542 -5.08 9.11 14.68
C THR A 542 -5.50 8.47 16.00
N GLY A 543 -4.55 8.13 16.86
CA GLY A 543 -4.81 7.54 18.17
C GLY A 543 -5.42 6.15 18.08
N VAL A 544 -4.98 5.33 17.12
CA VAL A 544 -5.39 3.92 16.95
C VAL A 544 -4.17 2.99 17.05
N PRO A 545 -4.34 1.70 17.38
CA PRO A 545 -3.24 0.74 17.38
C PRO A 545 -2.57 0.61 16.00
N LEU A 546 -1.28 0.27 15.98
CA LEU A 546 -0.52 0.09 14.73
C LEU A 546 -1.14 -1.01 13.85
N THR A 547 -1.58 -2.11 14.45
CA THR A 547 -2.22 -3.25 13.79
C THR A 547 -3.54 -2.89 13.10
N TYR A 548 -4.27 -1.89 13.60
CA TYR A 548 -5.52 -1.42 12.99
C TYR A 548 -5.26 -0.71 11.66
N LEU A 549 -4.06 -0.16 11.45
CA LEU A 549 -3.70 0.46 10.19
C LEU A 549 -3.55 -0.56 9.05
N LEU A 550 -3.36 -1.84 9.35
CA LEU A 550 -3.28 -2.90 8.32
C LEU A 550 -4.61 -3.65 8.15
N SER A 551 -5.35 -3.82 9.26
CA SER A 551 -6.57 -4.64 9.28
C SER A 551 -7.88 -3.87 9.14
N ARG A 552 -7.89 -2.54 9.34
CA ARG A 552 -9.10 -1.70 9.34
C ARG A 552 -9.01 -0.54 8.35
N GLY A 553 -10.18 -0.05 7.93
CA GLY A 553 -10.31 1.07 6.99
C GLY A 553 -10.16 2.46 7.64
N GLN A 554 -10.44 3.52 6.89
CA GLN A 554 -10.24 4.91 7.35
C GLN A 554 -11.23 5.35 8.45
N GLN A 555 -12.42 4.74 8.55
CA GLN A 555 -13.46 5.17 9.49
C GLN A 555 -13.01 5.09 10.96
N ILE A 556 -12.26 4.05 11.36
CA ILE A 556 -11.86 3.88 12.77
C ILE A 556 -10.94 5.01 13.27
N LYS A 557 -10.15 5.59 12.36
CA LYS A 557 -9.24 6.70 12.65
C LYS A 557 -10.03 7.96 13.00
N VAL A 558 -11.02 8.30 12.19
CA VAL A 558 -11.88 9.48 12.41
C VAL A 558 -12.73 9.28 13.66
N VAL A 559 -13.24 8.07 13.89
CA VAL A 559 -13.99 7.73 15.11
C VAL A 559 -13.13 7.93 16.37
N SER A 560 -11.89 7.46 16.39
CA SER A 560 -10.97 7.69 17.51
C SER A 560 -10.76 9.18 17.78
N GLN A 561 -10.47 9.97 16.73
CA GLN A 561 -10.29 11.42 16.86
C GLN A 561 -11.56 12.13 17.35
N LEU A 562 -12.73 11.74 16.84
CA LEU A 562 -14.01 12.29 17.24
C LEU A 562 -14.31 12.01 18.72
N LEU A 563 -14.11 10.78 19.18
CA LEU A 563 -14.31 10.40 20.58
C LEU A 563 -13.39 11.19 21.52
N ARG A 564 -12.12 11.36 21.16
CA ARG A 564 -11.15 12.12 21.97
C ARG A 564 -11.55 13.58 22.14
N GLN A 565 -12.07 14.23 21.10
CA GLN A 565 -12.54 15.61 21.21
C GLN A 565 -13.92 15.73 21.86
N ALA A 566 -14.83 14.78 21.59
CA ALA A 566 -16.14 14.73 22.23
C ALA A 566 -16.03 14.59 23.76
N MET A 567 -15.09 13.77 24.24
CA MET A 567 -14.83 13.59 25.67
C MET A 567 -14.43 14.89 26.38
N LYS A 568 -13.67 15.78 25.73
CA LYS A 568 -13.24 17.07 26.31
C LYS A 568 -14.39 18.07 26.47
N GLN A 569 -15.51 17.84 25.79
CA GLN A 569 -16.68 18.73 25.79
C GLN A 569 -17.93 18.05 26.36
N ASP A 570 -17.78 16.91 27.05
CA ASP A 570 -18.89 16.12 27.60
C ASP A 570 -19.97 15.72 26.58
N LEU A 571 -19.55 15.46 25.34
CA LEU A 571 -20.41 15.02 24.26
C LEU A 571 -20.39 13.49 24.12
N VAL A 572 -21.54 12.90 23.79
CA VAL A 572 -21.69 11.46 23.52
C VAL A 572 -22.17 11.19 22.10
N MET A 573 -21.58 10.18 21.48
CA MET A 573 -21.93 9.76 20.12
C MET A 573 -23.06 8.72 20.10
N PRO A 574 -24.20 8.95 19.40
CA PRO A 574 -25.26 7.97 19.28
C PRO A 574 -24.84 6.80 18.40
N VAL A 575 -25.42 5.63 18.66
CA VAL A 575 -25.30 4.49 17.74
C VAL A 575 -26.38 4.61 16.67
N MET A 576 -25.97 5.02 15.46
CA MET A 576 -26.86 5.13 14.31
C MET A 576 -27.02 3.77 13.63
N LYS A 577 -28.25 3.45 13.19
CA LYS A 577 -28.48 2.29 12.33
C LYS A 577 -28.05 2.63 10.91
N PRO A 578 -27.35 1.72 10.19
CA PRO A 578 -27.01 1.96 8.80
C PRO A 578 -28.29 2.06 7.97
N GLN A 579 -28.42 3.13 7.21
CA GLN A 579 -29.53 3.34 6.27
C GLN A 579 -28.95 3.49 4.86
N SER A 580 -29.46 2.72 3.91
CA SER A 580 -29.13 2.90 2.49
C SER A 580 -30.04 3.98 1.94
N GLY A 581 -29.56 5.22 1.93
CA GLY A 581 -30.26 6.36 1.33
C GLY A 581 -29.95 6.51 -0.16
N GLU A 582 -30.59 7.49 -0.81
CA GLU A 582 -30.23 7.90 -2.17
C GLU A 582 -28.84 8.57 -2.20
N ASP A 583 -28.13 8.45 -3.32
CA ASP A 583 -26.85 9.13 -3.50
C ASP A 583 -27.06 10.65 -3.61
N TYR A 584 -26.04 11.45 -3.28
CA TYR A 584 -26.14 12.90 -3.28
C TYR A 584 -25.31 13.56 -4.37
N THR A 585 -25.67 14.79 -4.74
CA THR A 585 -24.94 15.53 -5.78
C THR A 585 -23.52 15.88 -5.30
N GLY A 586 -22.53 15.31 -6.00
CA GLY A 586 -21.11 15.54 -5.75
C GLY A 586 -20.56 16.87 -6.29
N ALA A 587 -19.25 16.92 -6.55
CA ALA A 587 -18.58 18.10 -7.07
C ALA A 587 -18.98 18.45 -8.52
N THR A 588 -18.80 19.72 -8.90
CA THR A 588 -18.92 20.19 -10.29
C THR A 588 -17.58 20.13 -11.01
N VAL A 589 -17.63 19.76 -12.29
CA VAL A 589 -16.50 19.87 -13.23
C VAL A 589 -16.92 20.83 -14.33
N ILE A 590 -16.19 21.94 -14.47
CA ILE A 590 -16.42 22.92 -15.54
C ILE A 590 -16.21 22.24 -16.89
N GLU A 591 -17.08 22.52 -17.86
CA GLU A 591 -16.91 21.97 -19.20
C GLU A 591 -15.57 22.44 -19.80
N PRO A 592 -14.73 21.50 -20.29
CA PRO A 592 -13.43 21.86 -20.84
C PRO A 592 -13.59 22.50 -22.22
N GLU A 593 -12.88 23.60 -22.44
CA GLU A 593 -12.60 24.09 -23.79
C GLU A 593 -11.50 23.20 -24.39
N LYS A 594 -11.93 22.17 -25.13
CA LYS A 594 -11.01 21.18 -25.68
C LYS A 594 -10.09 21.83 -26.71
N GLY A 595 -8.81 21.49 -26.65
CA GLY A 595 -7.86 22.05 -27.59
C GLY A 595 -6.40 21.85 -27.19
N TYR A 596 -5.54 22.18 -28.14
CA TYR A 596 -4.12 22.38 -27.91
C TYR A 596 -3.85 23.87 -27.67
N TYR A 597 -3.27 24.18 -26.52
CA TYR A 597 -2.93 25.53 -26.09
C TYR A 597 -1.41 25.71 -26.15
N SER A 598 -0.97 26.51 -27.12
CA SER A 598 0.43 26.91 -27.33
C SER A 598 0.83 28.16 -26.53
N ILE A 599 0.03 28.54 -25.54
CA ILE A 599 0.25 29.66 -24.62
C ILE A 599 0.18 29.17 -23.17
N PRO A 600 0.85 29.84 -22.23
CA PRO A 600 0.84 29.47 -20.81
C PRO A 600 -0.57 29.47 -20.20
N ILE A 601 -0.90 28.40 -19.47
CA ILE A 601 -2.15 28.25 -18.71
C ILE A 601 -1.81 28.19 -17.22
N ALA A 602 -2.25 29.17 -16.45
CA ALA A 602 -2.06 29.20 -15.00
C ALA A 602 -3.10 28.31 -14.31
N THR A 603 -2.66 27.52 -13.34
CA THR A 603 -3.55 26.69 -12.52
C THR A 603 -3.59 27.22 -11.09
N LEU A 604 -4.79 27.53 -10.63
CA LEU A 604 -5.08 27.97 -9.27
C LEU A 604 -5.87 26.89 -8.55
N ASP A 605 -5.47 26.51 -7.34
CA ASP A 605 -6.05 25.38 -6.60
C ASP A 605 -6.37 25.76 -5.14
N PHE A 606 -7.50 25.29 -4.61
CA PHE A 606 -7.89 25.55 -3.23
C PHE A 606 -7.12 24.67 -2.26
N SER A 607 -6.39 25.27 -1.32
CA SER A 607 -5.64 24.50 -0.34
C SER A 607 -6.60 23.81 0.64
N SER A 608 -6.67 22.47 0.60
CA SER A 608 -7.54 21.68 1.48
C SER A 608 -9.02 22.12 1.42
N LEU A 609 -9.59 22.21 0.22
CA LEU A 609 -10.94 22.76 -0.04
C LEU A 609 -12.01 22.31 0.97
N TYR A 610 -12.30 21.01 1.08
CA TYR A 610 -13.39 20.52 1.94
C TYR A 610 -13.14 20.75 3.43
N PRO A 611 -11.95 20.44 4.00
CA PRO A 611 -11.61 20.87 5.35
C PRO A 611 -11.82 22.38 5.58
N SER A 612 -11.39 23.22 4.64
CA SER A 612 -11.50 24.67 4.74
C SER A 612 -12.95 25.15 4.73
N ILE A 613 -13.82 24.57 3.89
CA ILE A 613 -15.26 24.84 3.88
C ILE A 613 -15.90 24.48 5.22
N MET A 614 -15.58 23.29 5.75
CA MET A 614 -16.14 22.82 7.02
C MET A 614 -15.76 23.76 8.18
N MET A 615 -14.52 24.26 8.21
CA MET A 615 -14.06 25.22 9.21
C MET A 615 -14.70 26.60 9.03
N ALA A 616 -14.63 27.17 7.82
CA ALA A 616 -15.10 28.54 7.54
C ALA A 616 -16.60 28.73 7.80
N HIS A 617 -17.40 27.70 7.51
CA HIS A 617 -18.85 27.72 7.68
C HIS A 617 -19.34 26.95 8.92
N ASN A 618 -18.43 26.56 9.82
CA ASN A 618 -18.74 25.89 11.09
C ASN A 618 -19.62 24.62 10.93
N LEU A 619 -19.36 23.81 9.91
CA LEU A 619 -20.17 22.63 9.58
C LEU A 619 -19.78 21.44 10.46
N CYS A 620 -20.69 20.99 11.31
CA CYS A 620 -20.47 19.90 12.25
C CYS A 620 -21.78 19.21 12.62
N TYR A 621 -21.69 17.98 13.13
CA TYR A 621 -22.82 17.30 13.79
C TYR A 621 -23.44 18.16 14.89
N THR A 622 -22.60 18.81 15.70
CA THR A 622 -23.02 19.57 16.89
C THR A 622 -23.60 20.95 16.60
N THR A 623 -23.52 21.40 15.35
CA THR A 623 -23.97 22.73 14.89
C THR A 623 -25.13 22.65 13.91
N LEU A 624 -25.50 21.45 13.45
CA LEU A 624 -26.63 21.20 12.56
C LEU A 624 -27.96 21.50 13.25
N LEU A 625 -28.78 22.36 12.66
CA LEU A 625 -30.13 22.66 13.14
C LEU A 625 -31.14 21.71 12.50
N GLN A 626 -31.94 21.04 13.33
CA GLN A 626 -33.05 20.24 12.84
C GLN A 626 -34.23 21.13 12.44
N LYS A 627 -35.11 20.65 11.56
CA LYS A 627 -36.32 21.36 11.15
C LYS A 627 -37.16 21.78 12.36
N GLY A 628 -37.53 23.06 12.42
CA GLY A 628 -38.30 23.62 13.54
C GLY A 628 -37.48 23.99 14.79
N SER A 629 -36.15 23.82 14.77
CA SER A 629 -35.30 24.12 15.93
C SER A 629 -35.05 25.62 16.11
N VAL A 630 -35.08 26.39 15.02
CA VAL A 630 -34.86 27.84 15.05
C VAL A 630 -35.96 28.51 15.88
N GLU A 631 -37.22 28.15 15.62
CA GLU A 631 -38.37 28.68 16.35
C GLU A 631 -38.40 28.21 17.80
N LYS A 632 -38.09 26.93 18.05
CA LYS A 632 -38.07 26.34 19.39
C LYS A 632 -36.98 26.93 20.29
N LEU A 633 -35.81 27.21 19.73
CA LEU A 633 -34.66 27.74 20.45
C LEU A 633 -34.62 29.29 20.47
N GLY A 634 -35.54 29.95 19.75
CA GLY A 634 -35.59 31.40 19.66
C GLY A 634 -34.35 32.02 19.00
N LEU A 635 -33.75 31.34 18.02
CA LEU A 635 -32.52 31.80 17.37
C LEU A 635 -32.81 32.94 16.38
N CYS A 636 -31.97 33.97 16.40
CA CYS A 636 -32.06 35.08 15.46
C CYS A 636 -31.42 34.71 14.10
N PRO A 637 -31.79 35.37 12.99
CA PRO A 637 -31.17 35.14 11.67
C PRO A 637 -29.65 35.35 11.64
N GLU A 638 -29.11 36.11 12.59
CA GLU A 638 -27.67 36.35 12.75
C GLU A 638 -26.93 35.19 13.44
N ASP A 639 -27.65 34.29 14.11
CA ASP A 639 -27.08 33.16 14.87
C ASP A 639 -26.80 31.93 14.02
N PHE A 640 -27.35 31.86 12.80
CA PHE A 640 -27.19 30.72 11.91
C PHE A 640 -26.90 31.13 10.47
N ILE A 641 -26.46 30.16 9.67
CA ILE A 641 -26.31 30.29 8.22
C ILE A 641 -27.23 29.28 7.54
N LYS A 642 -27.61 29.58 6.30
CA LYS A 642 -28.29 28.64 5.40
C LYS A 642 -27.33 28.22 4.30
N THR A 643 -27.18 26.92 4.09
CA THR A 643 -26.28 26.38 3.07
C THR A 643 -26.93 26.40 1.69
N PRO A 644 -26.17 26.23 0.59
CA PRO A 644 -26.73 26.17 -0.76
C PRO A 644 -27.73 25.03 -0.96
N THR A 645 -27.69 23.99 -0.13
CA THR A 645 -28.65 22.87 -0.16
C THR A 645 -29.89 23.11 0.69
N GLY A 646 -29.89 24.18 1.48
CA GLY A 646 -31.02 24.62 2.29
C GLY A 646 -30.94 24.24 3.77
N ASP A 647 -29.92 23.48 4.17
CA ASP A 647 -29.66 23.11 5.56
C ASP A 647 -29.24 24.33 6.39
N GLN A 648 -29.47 24.28 7.69
CA GLN A 648 -29.16 25.37 8.62
C GLN A 648 -28.12 24.94 9.66
N PHE A 649 -27.12 25.78 9.89
CA PHE A 649 -26.06 25.54 10.87
C PHE A 649 -25.85 26.78 11.73
N VAL A 650 -25.68 26.61 13.04
CA VAL A 650 -25.36 27.73 13.93
C VAL A 650 -23.95 28.27 13.66
N LYS A 651 -23.77 29.58 13.82
CA LYS A 651 -22.47 30.24 13.69
C LYS A 651 -21.58 29.95 14.90
N THR A 652 -20.28 30.18 14.71
CA THR A 652 -19.25 29.99 15.73
C THR A 652 -19.49 30.84 16.99
N SER A 653 -20.15 32.00 16.88
CA SER A 653 -20.56 32.85 18.01
C SER A 653 -21.49 32.13 19.00
N VAL A 654 -22.32 31.21 18.51
CA VAL A 654 -23.24 30.42 19.34
C VAL A 654 -22.55 29.15 19.83
N ARG A 655 -21.98 28.38 18.91
CA ARG A 655 -21.24 27.14 19.21
C ARG A 655 -20.16 26.88 18.16
N LYS A 656 -18.93 26.62 18.61
CA LYS A 656 -17.88 26.07 17.75
C LYS A 656 -18.08 24.57 17.54
N GLY A 657 -18.07 24.12 16.29
CA GLY A 657 -18.23 22.71 15.95
C GLY A 657 -17.00 21.86 16.28
N LEU A 658 -17.21 20.58 16.63
CA LEU A 658 -16.15 19.60 16.88
C LEU A 658 -15.33 19.28 15.63
N LEU A 659 -15.96 19.10 14.46
CA LEU A 659 -15.25 18.78 13.22
C LEU A 659 -14.31 19.93 12.80
N PRO A 660 -14.72 21.21 12.81
CA PRO A 660 -13.81 22.34 12.65
C PRO A 660 -12.61 22.29 13.60
N GLU A 661 -12.81 22.03 14.89
CA GLU A 661 -11.71 21.95 15.86
C GLU A 661 -10.74 20.79 15.59
N ILE A 662 -11.25 19.61 15.20
CA ILE A 662 -10.41 18.48 14.77
C ILE A 662 -9.56 18.88 13.57
N LEU A 663 -10.16 19.52 12.57
CA LEU A 663 -9.49 19.94 11.34
C LEU A 663 -8.44 21.03 11.60
N GLU A 664 -8.75 22.03 12.43
CA GLU A 664 -7.81 23.06 12.87
C GLU A 664 -6.59 22.44 13.55
N ASN A 665 -6.81 21.50 14.47
CA ASN A 665 -5.74 20.79 15.17
C ASN A 665 -4.85 19.99 14.20
N LEU A 666 -5.46 19.24 13.27
CA LEU A 666 -4.73 18.45 12.27
C LEU A 666 -3.91 19.34 11.32
N LEU A 667 -4.50 20.43 10.82
CA LEU A 667 -3.83 21.34 9.89
C LEU A 667 -2.74 22.17 10.58
N SER A 668 -2.97 22.61 11.82
CA SER A 668 -1.97 23.30 12.64
C SER A 668 -0.78 22.40 12.96
N ALA A 669 -1.05 21.16 13.39
CA ALA A 669 0.00 20.16 13.60
C ALA A 669 0.78 19.87 12.31
N ARG A 670 0.10 19.83 11.15
CA ARG A 670 0.75 19.63 9.85
C ARG A 670 1.67 20.80 9.50
N LYS A 671 1.22 22.02 9.77
CA LYS A 671 2.02 23.24 9.54
C LYS A 671 3.29 23.22 10.40
N ARG A 672 3.19 22.84 11.68
CA ARG A 672 4.36 22.67 12.57
C ARG A 672 5.32 21.59 12.06
N ALA A 673 4.82 20.40 11.72
CA ALA A 673 5.64 19.31 11.19
C ALA A 673 6.38 19.70 9.90
N LYS A 674 5.73 20.44 8.98
CA LYS A 674 6.42 20.95 7.78
C LYS A 674 7.48 22.01 8.09
N ALA A 675 7.28 22.84 9.11
CA ALA A 675 8.26 23.84 9.52
C ALA A 675 9.48 23.19 10.18
N GLU A 676 9.26 22.21 11.06
CA GLU A 676 10.32 21.38 11.66
C GLU A 676 11.11 20.62 10.58
N LEU A 677 10.41 19.99 9.63
CA LEU A 677 11.03 19.24 8.53
C LEU A 677 11.98 20.10 7.68
N LYS A 678 11.67 21.40 7.50
CA LYS A 678 12.50 22.33 6.72
C LYS A 678 13.84 22.63 7.41
N ASN A 679 13.85 22.63 8.75
CA ASN A 679 15.01 23.01 9.56
C ASN A 679 15.83 21.80 10.06
N GLU A 680 15.25 20.60 10.02
CA GLU A 680 15.93 19.38 10.47
C GLU A 680 17.12 19.02 9.56
N THR A 681 18.17 18.44 10.14
CA THR A 681 19.36 17.97 9.41
C THR A 681 19.50 16.47 9.47
N ASP A 682 19.08 15.83 10.57
CA ASP A 682 19.18 14.39 10.76
C ASP A 682 18.31 13.62 9.73
N PRO A 683 18.88 12.72 8.91
CA PRO A 683 18.14 12.00 7.90
C PRO A 683 16.99 11.17 8.47
N PHE A 684 17.19 10.46 9.59
CA PHE A 684 16.15 9.61 10.18
C PHE A 684 14.99 10.44 10.72
N LYS A 685 15.28 11.52 11.44
CA LYS A 685 14.28 12.44 11.98
C LYS A 685 13.52 13.19 10.87
N LYS A 686 14.16 13.51 9.74
CA LYS A 686 13.45 14.02 8.54
C LYS A 686 12.39 13.04 8.05
N GLN A 687 12.72 11.74 7.99
CA GLN A 687 11.77 10.72 7.56
C GLN A 687 10.56 10.64 8.51
N VAL A 688 10.80 10.72 9.83
CA VAL A 688 9.74 10.79 10.84
C VAL A 688 8.84 12.00 10.63
N LEU A 689 9.42 13.18 10.43
CA LEU A 689 8.66 14.42 10.22
C LEU A 689 7.87 14.43 8.90
N ASP A 690 8.43 13.87 7.83
CA ASP A 690 7.70 13.73 6.55
C ASP A 690 6.54 12.72 6.67
N GLY A 691 6.77 11.58 7.31
CA GLY A 691 5.71 10.61 7.61
C GLY A 691 4.57 11.23 8.42
N ARG A 692 4.92 12.06 9.42
CA ARG A 692 3.95 12.80 10.23
C ARG A 692 3.13 13.78 9.40
N GLN A 693 3.73 14.61 8.54
CA GLN A 693 2.96 15.58 7.75
C GLN A 693 2.04 14.91 6.72
N LEU A 694 2.48 13.77 6.14
CA LEU A 694 1.65 12.96 5.26
C LEU A 694 0.46 12.35 6.02
N ALA A 695 0.70 11.81 7.22
CA ALA A 695 -0.36 11.26 8.05
C ALA A 695 -1.43 12.30 8.39
N LEU A 696 -1.01 13.49 8.82
CA LEU A 696 -1.91 14.60 9.13
C LEU A 696 -2.73 15.05 7.92
N LYS A 697 -2.13 15.08 6.71
CA LYS A 697 -2.84 15.39 5.47
C LYS A 697 -3.94 14.37 5.16
N ILE A 698 -3.60 13.08 5.24
CA ILE A 698 -4.53 11.99 4.94
C ILE A 698 -5.70 12.00 5.94
N SER A 699 -5.41 12.19 7.22
CA SER A 699 -6.44 12.28 8.27
C SER A 699 -7.37 13.46 8.07
N ALA A 700 -6.86 14.66 7.73
CA ALA A 700 -7.72 15.82 7.47
C ALA A 700 -8.70 15.57 6.31
N ASN A 701 -8.23 14.93 5.23
CA ASN A 701 -9.07 14.63 4.07
C ASN A 701 -10.12 13.53 4.35
N SER A 702 -9.86 12.62 5.30
CA SER A 702 -10.79 11.53 5.60
C SER A 702 -11.98 11.96 6.46
N VAL A 703 -11.89 13.07 7.20
CA VAL A 703 -12.97 13.61 8.04
C VAL A 703 -14.24 13.89 7.22
N TYR A 704 -14.11 14.56 6.07
CA TYR A 704 -15.25 14.79 5.16
C TYR A 704 -15.84 13.48 4.63
N GLY A 705 -14.99 12.55 4.21
CA GLY A 705 -15.44 11.26 3.67
C GLY A 705 -16.21 10.41 4.70
N PHE A 706 -15.94 10.62 5.99
CA PHE A 706 -16.64 9.95 7.09
C PHE A 706 -18.09 10.42 7.22
N THR A 707 -18.38 11.72 7.09
CA THR A 707 -19.76 12.24 7.23
C THR A 707 -20.67 11.73 6.11
N GLY A 708 -20.14 11.57 4.89
CA GLY A 708 -20.91 11.13 3.72
C GLY A 708 -21.06 9.62 3.57
N ALA A 709 -20.48 8.81 4.46
CA ALA A 709 -20.51 7.35 4.37
C ALA A 709 -21.82 6.78 4.95
N GLN A 710 -22.85 6.61 4.10
CA GLN A 710 -24.16 6.05 4.46
C GLN A 710 -24.07 4.71 5.21
N VAL A 711 -23.16 3.83 4.75
CA VAL A 711 -22.78 2.61 5.48
C VAL A 711 -21.55 2.92 6.34
N GLY A 712 -21.79 3.51 7.51
CA GLY A 712 -20.75 3.97 8.43
C GLY A 712 -21.26 4.08 9.87
N LYS A 713 -20.36 4.47 10.80
CA LYS A 713 -20.71 4.58 12.23
C LYS A 713 -21.56 5.80 12.58
N LEU A 714 -21.43 6.92 11.86
CA LEU A 714 -22.14 8.17 12.12
C LEU A 714 -22.37 8.98 10.82
N PRO A 715 -23.21 8.50 9.88
CA PRO A 715 -23.51 9.24 8.66
C PRO A 715 -24.27 10.54 8.96
N CYS A 716 -23.95 11.61 8.24
CA CYS A 716 -24.72 12.86 8.18
C CYS A 716 -24.55 13.47 6.78
N LEU A 717 -25.54 13.20 5.92
CA LEU A 717 -25.49 13.57 4.51
C LEU A 717 -25.66 15.08 4.31
N GLU A 718 -26.37 15.75 5.22
CA GLU A 718 -26.61 17.19 5.23
C GLU A 718 -25.29 17.96 5.24
N ILE A 719 -24.31 17.50 6.02
CA ILE A 719 -22.95 18.09 6.04
C ILE A 719 -22.28 17.89 4.68
N SER A 720 -22.27 16.65 4.15
CA SER A 720 -21.58 16.36 2.89
C SER A 720 -22.20 17.09 1.70
N GLN A 721 -23.53 17.17 1.63
CA GLN A 721 -24.29 17.91 0.65
C GLN A 721 -24.02 19.41 0.73
N SER A 722 -23.98 19.96 1.95
CA SER A 722 -23.64 21.37 2.18
C SER A 722 -22.21 21.69 1.75
N VAL A 723 -21.24 20.82 2.08
CA VAL A 723 -19.84 20.98 1.67
C VAL A 723 -19.70 20.97 0.15
N THR A 724 -20.32 20.02 -0.55
CA THR A 724 -20.28 20.01 -2.02
C THR A 724 -21.05 21.18 -2.62
N GLY A 725 -22.15 21.61 -2.01
CA GLY A 725 -22.90 22.83 -2.37
C GLY A 725 -22.02 24.08 -2.34
N PHE A 726 -21.33 24.33 -1.24
CA PHE A 726 -20.37 25.42 -1.13
C PHE A 726 -19.22 25.27 -2.14
N GLY A 727 -18.66 24.07 -2.32
CA GLY A 727 -17.61 23.83 -3.31
C GLY A 727 -18.03 24.22 -4.74
N ARG A 728 -19.26 23.86 -5.14
CA ARG A 728 -19.82 24.27 -6.44
C ARG A 728 -20.01 25.78 -6.57
N GLN A 729 -20.48 26.45 -5.52
CA GLN A 729 -20.63 27.90 -5.52
C GLN A 729 -19.28 28.62 -5.60
N MET A 730 -18.28 28.13 -4.85
CA MET A 730 -16.94 28.72 -4.79
C MET A 730 -16.19 28.63 -6.11
N ILE A 731 -16.25 27.49 -6.80
CA ILE A 731 -15.57 27.34 -8.10
C ILE A 731 -16.20 28.24 -9.18
N GLU A 732 -17.54 28.38 -9.17
CA GLU A 732 -18.24 29.29 -10.08
C GLU A 732 -17.92 30.77 -9.76
N THR A 733 -17.91 31.14 -8.48
CA THR A 733 -17.52 32.49 -8.03
C THR A 733 -16.07 32.79 -8.43
N THR A 734 -15.16 31.82 -8.27
CA THR A 734 -13.76 31.95 -8.68
C THR A 734 -13.64 32.22 -10.17
N LYS A 735 -14.36 31.47 -11.00
CA LYS A 735 -14.40 31.70 -12.44
C LYS A 735 -14.84 33.13 -12.76
N GLN A 736 -15.95 33.57 -12.20
CA GLN A 736 -16.49 34.92 -12.45
C GLN A 736 -15.54 36.03 -12.01
N LEU A 737 -14.91 35.89 -10.83
CA LEU A 737 -13.95 36.87 -10.31
C LEU A 737 -12.70 36.99 -11.19
N VAL A 738 -12.18 35.86 -11.68
CA VAL A 738 -11.01 35.85 -12.55
C VAL A 738 -11.34 36.47 -13.91
N GLU A 739 -12.42 36.04 -14.56
CA GLU A 739 -12.80 36.52 -15.90
C GLU A 739 -13.24 38.00 -15.88
N SER A 740 -13.79 38.50 -14.77
CA SER A 740 -14.23 39.90 -14.66
C SER A 740 -13.10 40.89 -14.33
N LYS A 741 -12.12 40.48 -13.52
CA LYS A 741 -10.99 41.35 -13.12
C LYS A 741 -9.91 41.43 -14.20
N TYR A 742 -9.49 40.29 -14.73
CA TYR A 742 -8.33 40.20 -15.62
C TYR A 742 -8.75 40.36 -17.08
N LYS A 743 -9.14 41.58 -17.45
CA LYS A 743 -9.62 41.93 -18.80
C LYS A 743 -8.94 43.19 -19.35
N ILE A 744 -8.98 43.36 -20.67
CA ILE A 744 -8.39 44.52 -21.36
C ILE A 744 -8.97 45.83 -20.82
N ALA A 745 -10.28 45.86 -20.55
CA ALA A 745 -10.95 47.04 -19.99
C ALA A 745 -10.41 47.48 -18.61
N ASN A 746 -9.73 46.58 -17.88
CA ASN A 746 -9.13 46.86 -16.58
C ASN A 746 -7.61 47.05 -16.66
N GLY A 747 -7.05 47.20 -17.88
CA GLY A 747 -5.62 47.47 -18.10
C GLY A 747 -4.73 46.25 -18.26
N TYR A 748 -5.28 45.04 -18.40
CA TYR A 748 -4.51 43.82 -18.69
C TYR A 748 -4.30 43.60 -20.19
N GLN A 749 -3.29 42.82 -20.57
CA GLN A 749 -2.93 42.61 -21.98
C GLN A 749 -3.97 41.80 -22.78
N ALA A 750 -4.75 40.97 -22.11
CA ALA A 750 -5.75 40.11 -22.72
C ALA A 750 -6.89 39.80 -21.74
N ASP A 751 -8.02 39.35 -22.29
CA ASP A 751 -9.13 38.86 -21.49
C ASP A 751 -8.84 37.44 -20.99
N ALA A 752 -8.76 37.29 -19.67
CA ALA A 752 -8.59 36.00 -19.03
C ALA A 752 -9.85 35.15 -19.19
N LYS A 753 -9.65 33.85 -19.38
CA LYS A 753 -10.74 32.88 -19.54
C LYS A 753 -10.44 31.59 -18.80
N VAL A 754 -11.40 31.09 -18.04
CA VAL A 754 -11.29 29.77 -17.39
C VAL A 754 -11.66 28.71 -18.43
N ILE A 755 -10.66 27.96 -18.87
CA ILE A 755 -10.81 26.94 -19.92
C ILE A 755 -11.16 25.56 -19.34
N TYR A 756 -10.90 25.35 -18.05
CA TYR A 756 -11.23 24.11 -17.36
C TYR A 756 -11.24 24.30 -15.83
N GLY A 757 -11.93 23.42 -15.13
CA GLY A 757 -11.86 23.30 -13.68
C GLY A 757 -12.38 21.95 -13.19
N ASP A 758 -11.69 21.35 -12.22
CA ASP A 758 -12.07 20.07 -11.62
C ASP A 758 -12.16 20.24 -10.11
N THR A 759 -13.37 20.45 -9.59
CA THR A 759 -13.69 20.53 -8.15
C THR A 759 -12.99 21.65 -7.36
N ASP A 760 -11.68 21.56 -7.16
CA ASP A 760 -10.83 22.42 -6.35
C ASP A 760 -9.89 23.31 -7.16
N SER A 761 -9.67 22.97 -8.43
CA SER A 761 -8.76 23.70 -9.30
C SER A 761 -9.45 24.38 -10.49
N VAL A 762 -8.95 25.55 -10.87
CA VAL A 762 -9.31 26.28 -12.09
C VAL A 762 -8.07 26.52 -12.96
N MET A 763 -8.23 26.32 -14.26
CA MET A 763 -7.19 26.51 -15.25
C MET A 763 -7.53 27.71 -16.11
N VAL A 764 -6.69 28.74 -15.99
CA VAL A 764 -6.94 30.08 -16.50
C VAL A 764 -6.00 30.35 -17.67
N LYS A 765 -6.59 30.62 -18.83
CA LYS A 765 -5.90 31.23 -19.96
C LYS A 765 -5.82 32.74 -19.69
N LEU A 766 -4.65 33.24 -19.30
CA LEU A 766 -4.42 34.66 -19.04
C LEU A 766 -4.08 35.47 -20.29
N GLY A 767 -3.74 34.80 -21.40
CA GLY A 767 -3.45 35.44 -22.69
C GLY A 767 -2.05 36.07 -22.83
N VAL A 768 -1.21 35.96 -21.81
CA VAL A 768 0.21 36.37 -21.86
C VAL A 768 1.08 35.35 -22.60
N ALA A 769 2.22 35.78 -23.14
CA ALA A 769 3.09 34.95 -23.97
C ALA A 769 4.12 34.13 -23.16
N THR A 770 4.54 34.62 -21.99
CA THR A 770 5.64 34.02 -21.23
C THR A 770 5.15 33.30 -19.97
N VAL A 771 5.87 32.23 -19.59
CA VAL A 771 5.58 31.47 -18.36
C VAL A 771 5.76 32.36 -17.14
N LYS A 772 6.78 33.24 -17.13
CA LYS A 772 7.08 34.14 -16.02
C LYS A 772 5.92 35.09 -15.72
N GLU A 773 5.42 35.80 -16.73
CA GLU A 773 4.26 36.71 -16.58
C GLU A 773 3.01 35.93 -16.14
N SER A 774 2.81 34.72 -16.68
CA SER A 774 1.69 33.85 -16.30
C SER A 774 1.75 33.44 -14.82
N MET A 775 2.95 33.16 -14.30
CA MET A 775 3.16 32.89 -12.88
C MET A 775 2.90 34.11 -12.01
N GLU A 776 3.35 35.30 -12.42
CA GLU A 776 3.17 36.55 -11.67
C GLU A 776 1.69 36.92 -11.56
N ILE A 777 0.98 36.98 -12.69
CA ILE A 777 -0.48 37.24 -12.72
C ILE A 777 -1.24 36.10 -12.04
N GLY A 778 -0.80 34.85 -12.18
CA GLY A 778 -1.40 33.71 -11.49
C GLY A 778 -1.33 33.83 -9.96
N ARG A 779 -0.21 34.31 -9.41
CA ARG A 779 -0.08 34.59 -7.97
C ARG A 779 -0.98 35.74 -7.54
N GLU A 780 -1.00 36.82 -8.31
CA GLU A 780 -1.89 37.97 -8.06
C GLU A 780 -3.37 37.54 -8.06
N ALA A 781 -3.77 36.71 -9.03
CA ALA A 781 -5.13 36.19 -9.15
C ALA A 781 -5.49 35.28 -7.96
N ALA A 782 -4.57 34.43 -7.51
CA ALA A 782 -4.76 33.59 -6.33
C ALA A 782 -5.01 34.44 -5.07
N GLU A 783 -4.20 35.47 -4.85
CA GLU A 783 -4.35 36.39 -3.70
C GLU A 783 -5.66 37.20 -3.79
N TYR A 784 -5.97 37.75 -4.96
CA TYR A 784 -7.21 38.50 -5.19
C TYR A 784 -8.45 37.65 -4.93
N VAL A 785 -8.53 36.45 -5.50
CA VAL A 785 -9.68 35.56 -5.29
C VAL A 785 -9.76 35.12 -3.83
N SER A 786 -8.62 34.83 -3.19
CA SER A 786 -8.59 34.48 -1.76
C SER A 786 -9.19 35.58 -0.87
N SER A 787 -8.98 36.85 -1.21
CA SER A 787 -9.54 37.98 -0.44
C SER A 787 -11.08 38.06 -0.45
N HIS A 788 -11.76 37.35 -1.36
CA HIS A 788 -13.23 37.32 -1.47
C HIS A 788 -13.86 36.15 -0.70
N PHE A 789 -13.06 35.25 -0.13
CA PHE A 789 -13.53 34.10 0.63
C PHE A 789 -13.27 34.25 2.12
N THR A 790 -14.09 33.59 2.93
CA THR A 790 -13.93 33.58 4.39
C THR A 790 -12.72 32.73 4.77
N PRO A 791 -11.78 33.24 5.59
CA PRO A 791 -10.66 32.44 6.09
C PRO A 791 -11.17 31.17 6.83
N PRO A 792 -10.46 30.02 6.74
CA PRO A 792 -9.13 29.81 6.15
C PRO A 792 -9.17 29.39 4.66
N ILE A 793 -10.29 29.61 3.97
CA ILE A 793 -10.36 29.34 2.52
C ILE A 793 -9.37 30.23 1.81
N LYS A 794 -8.46 29.60 1.07
CA LYS A 794 -7.50 30.30 0.21
C LYS A 794 -7.27 29.50 -1.07
N LEU A 795 -7.12 30.25 -2.14
CA LEU A 795 -6.69 29.79 -3.44
C LEU A 795 -5.18 30.02 -3.54
N GLU A 796 -4.44 29.03 -4.03
CA GLU A 796 -2.99 29.10 -4.21
C GLU A 796 -2.66 28.96 -5.69
N PHE A 797 -1.67 29.73 -6.15
CA PHE A 797 -1.02 29.45 -7.42
C PHE A 797 -0.23 28.14 -7.28
N GLU A 798 -0.56 27.15 -8.10
CA GLU A 798 0.12 25.85 -8.04
C GLU A 798 1.21 25.74 -9.12
N LYS A 799 0.87 26.11 -10.36
CA LYS A 799 1.69 25.80 -11.55
C LYS A 799 1.21 26.54 -12.79
N VAL A 800 2.05 26.53 -13.82
CA VAL A 800 1.71 26.86 -15.21
C VAL A 800 1.92 25.64 -16.10
N TYR A 801 0.99 25.40 -17.04
CA TYR A 801 1.19 24.46 -18.15
C TYR A 801 1.62 25.20 -19.42
N TYR A 802 2.73 24.78 -20.03
CA TYR A 802 3.20 25.36 -21.31
C TYR A 802 4.09 24.41 -22.13
N PRO A 803 3.61 23.82 -23.24
CA PRO A 803 2.24 23.86 -23.76
C PRO A 803 1.26 22.98 -22.96
N TYR A 804 -0.04 23.11 -23.28
CA TYR A 804 -1.13 22.38 -22.63
C TYR A 804 -2.08 21.72 -23.65
N LEU A 805 -2.46 20.47 -23.40
CA LEU A 805 -3.38 19.68 -24.23
C LEU A 805 -4.56 19.22 -23.38
N LEU A 806 -5.74 19.77 -23.64
CA LEU A 806 -6.98 19.46 -22.94
C LEU A 806 -7.90 18.63 -23.85
N ILE A 807 -8.09 17.37 -23.49
CA ILE A 807 -8.81 16.40 -24.33
C ILE A 807 -10.28 16.31 -23.90
N ASN A 808 -10.52 16.05 -22.62
CA ASN A 808 -11.85 15.87 -22.05
C ASN A 808 -11.80 16.10 -20.53
N LYS A 809 -12.96 16.03 -19.86
CA LYS A 809 -13.02 16.03 -18.38
C LYS A 809 -12.07 14.97 -17.81
N LYS A 810 -11.21 15.39 -16.88
CA LYS A 810 -10.21 14.56 -16.19
C LYS A 810 -9.20 13.90 -17.13
N ARG A 811 -9.04 14.42 -18.35
CA ARG A 811 -8.12 13.90 -19.38
C ARG A 811 -7.36 15.04 -20.06
N TYR A 812 -6.12 15.25 -19.65
CA TYR A 812 -5.25 16.30 -20.18
C TYR A 812 -3.77 15.97 -19.99
N ALA A 813 -2.92 16.66 -20.73
CA ALA A 813 -1.47 16.59 -20.61
C ALA A 813 -0.82 17.96 -20.79
N GLY A 814 0.33 18.20 -20.18
CA GLY A 814 1.06 19.45 -20.37
C GLY A 814 2.43 19.44 -19.70
N LEU A 815 3.30 20.37 -20.08
CA LEU A 815 4.58 20.56 -19.38
C LEU A 815 4.35 21.40 -18.13
N TYR A 816 4.79 20.86 -17.00
CA TYR A 816 4.53 21.37 -15.67
C TYR A 816 5.64 22.32 -15.22
N PHE A 817 5.30 23.58 -14.93
CA PHE A 817 6.23 24.57 -14.37
C PHE A 817 5.71 25.04 -13.02
N SER A 818 6.43 24.76 -11.92
CA SER A 818 6.06 25.23 -10.58
C SER A 818 6.98 26.31 -10.04
N SER A 819 8.28 26.01 -10.00
CA SER A 819 9.26 26.76 -9.19
C SER A 819 10.04 27.79 -10.01
N ASN A 820 10.26 27.48 -11.29
CA ASN A 820 11.00 28.32 -12.22
C ASN A 820 10.24 28.44 -13.55
N ALA A 821 10.39 29.59 -14.23
CA ALA A 821 9.83 29.84 -15.55
C ALA A 821 10.69 29.27 -16.70
N ASP A 822 12.00 29.06 -16.48
CA ASP A 822 12.92 28.66 -17.58
C ASP A 822 12.92 27.16 -17.85
N THR A 823 12.66 26.34 -16.81
CA THR A 823 12.77 24.88 -16.88
C THR A 823 11.50 24.23 -16.38
N HIS A 824 10.94 23.31 -17.18
CA HIS A 824 9.81 22.48 -16.76
C HIS A 824 10.28 21.38 -15.82
N ASP A 825 9.41 21.01 -14.88
CA ASP A 825 9.69 19.97 -13.89
C ASP A 825 9.46 18.56 -14.47
N LYS A 826 8.35 18.40 -15.21
CA LYS A 826 7.94 17.13 -15.85
C LYS A 826 6.82 17.32 -16.87
N MET A 827 6.58 16.30 -17.68
CA MET A 827 5.33 16.16 -18.42
C MET A 827 4.25 15.55 -17.50
N ASP A 828 3.19 16.29 -17.24
CA ASP A 828 2.07 15.81 -16.43
C ASP A 828 0.99 15.20 -17.33
N CYS A 829 0.51 14.01 -16.96
CA CYS A 829 -0.46 13.23 -17.72
C CYS A 829 -1.59 12.82 -16.79
N LYS A 830 -2.80 13.38 -16.97
CA LYS A 830 -3.97 13.06 -16.12
C LYS A 830 -5.00 12.27 -16.89
N GLY A 831 -5.37 11.09 -16.39
CA GLY A 831 -6.48 10.25 -16.88
C GLY A 831 -6.34 9.69 -18.30
N ILE A 832 -5.22 9.96 -18.96
CA ILE A 832 -4.87 9.42 -20.28
C ILE A 832 -4.21 8.04 -20.16
N GLU A 833 -4.05 7.38 -21.31
CA GLU A 833 -3.64 5.99 -21.43
C GLU A 833 -2.23 5.71 -20.87
N THR A 834 -1.34 6.71 -20.77
CA THR A 834 0.02 6.55 -20.21
C THR A 834 0.03 6.18 -18.73
N VAL A 835 -0.94 6.65 -17.96
CA VAL A 835 -1.04 6.40 -16.50
C VAL A 835 -2.06 5.33 -16.15
N ARG A 836 -2.75 4.78 -17.16
CA ARG A 836 -3.72 3.70 -17.00
C ARG A 836 -3.03 2.33 -17.06
N ARG A 837 -3.70 1.33 -16.51
CA ARG A 837 -3.19 -0.05 -16.33
C ARG A 837 -4.03 -1.11 -17.05
N ASP A 838 -5.06 -0.69 -17.78
CA ASP A 838 -6.00 -1.57 -18.49
C ASP A 838 -5.68 -1.72 -19.98
N ASN A 839 -4.55 -1.18 -20.43
CA ASN A 839 -4.03 -1.23 -21.80
C ASN A 839 -2.68 -1.97 -21.85
N CYS A 840 -2.29 -2.41 -23.04
CA CYS A 840 -0.97 -3.00 -23.23
C CYS A 840 0.15 -1.92 -23.17
N PRO A 841 1.39 -2.28 -22.78
CA PRO A 841 2.51 -1.35 -22.72
C PRO A 841 2.75 -0.56 -24.02
N LEU A 842 2.52 -1.17 -25.19
CA LEU A 842 2.65 -0.51 -26.49
C LEU A 842 1.86 0.80 -26.56
N VAL A 843 0.61 0.79 -26.08
CA VAL A 843 -0.27 1.97 -26.10
C VAL A 843 0.32 3.07 -25.21
N ALA A 844 0.72 2.72 -23.99
CA ALA A 844 1.28 3.70 -23.06
C ALA A 844 2.57 4.31 -23.60
N ASN A 845 3.47 3.49 -24.14
CA ASN A 845 4.75 3.91 -24.70
C ASN A 845 4.56 4.79 -25.94
N LEU A 846 3.72 4.37 -26.89
CA LEU A 846 3.42 5.15 -28.09
C LEU A 846 2.85 6.53 -27.73
N ILE A 847 1.85 6.55 -26.86
CA ILE A 847 1.20 7.80 -26.46
C ILE A 847 2.18 8.71 -25.72
N ASN A 848 3.04 8.16 -24.86
CA ASN A 848 4.06 8.92 -24.15
C ASN A 848 5.06 9.56 -25.14
N THR A 849 5.58 8.79 -26.10
CA THR A 849 6.51 9.30 -27.12
C THR A 849 5.84 10.34 -28.03
N CYS A 850 4.59 10.11 -28.45
CA CYS A 850 3.85 11.11 -29.22
C CYS A 850 3.67 12.41 -28.42
N LEU A 851 3.30 12.34 -27.14
CA LEU A 851 3.17 13.52 -26.29
C LEU A 851 4.50 14.22 -26.06
N GLN A 852 5.59 13.48 -25.89
CA GLN A 852 6.94 14.06 -25.80
C GLN A 852 7.28 14.85 -27.07
N LYS A 853 7.06 14.27 -28.25
CA LYS A 853 7.29 14.95 -29.53
C LYS A 853 6.38 16.18 -29.71
N ILE A 854 5.12 16.10 -29.27
CA ILE A 854 4.17 17.21 -29.39
C ILE A 854 4.47 18.33 -28.39
N LEU A 855 4.74 18.01 -27.12
CA LEU A 855 4.80 18.97 -26.02
C LEU A 855 6.22 19.48 -25.77
N ILE A 856 7.24 18.61 -25.86
CA ILE A 856 8.65 18.96 -25.63
C ILE A 856 9.30 19.41 -26.93
N ASP A 857 9.33 18.52 -27.94
CA ASP A 857 10.02 18.80 -29.20
C ASP A 857 9.25 19.79 -30.10
N LYS A 858 7.95 20.00 -29.80
CA LYS A 858 7.02 20.82 -30.57
C LYS A 858 6.93 20.40 -32.04
N ASP A 859 7.03 19.10 -32.30
CA ASP A 859 6.96 18.50 -33.63
C ASP A 859 5.79 17.49 -33.77
N PRO A 860 4.58 17.97 -34.10
CA PRO A 860 3.44 17.10 -34.37
C PRO A 860 3.64 16.19 -35.59
N ARG A 861 4.49 16.54 -36.55
CA ARG A 861 4.71 15.71 -37.76
C ARG A 861 5.56 14.51 -37.41
N GLY A 862 6.66 14.70 -36.68
CA GLY A 862 7.47 13.62 -36.13
C GLY A 862 6.66 12.69 -35.21
N ALA A 863 5.67 13.22 -34.48
CA ALA A 863 4.75 12.40 -33.69
C ALA A 863 3.83 11.53 -34.57
N VAL A 864 3.32 12.07 -35.68
CA VAL A 864 2.53 11.32 -36.67
C VAL A 864 3.36 10.24 -37.35
N ASP A 865 4.59 10.57 -37.77
CA ASP A 865 5.46 9.63 -38.47
C ASP A 865 5.85 8.47 -37.56
N HIS A 866 6.17 8.75 -36.29
CA HIS A 866 6.40 7.72 -35.29
C HIS A 866 5.16 6.83 -35.06
N ALA A 867 3.95 7.41 -34.99
CA ALA A 867 2.73 6.63 -34.87
C ALA A 867 2.49 5.71 -36.08
N LYS A 868 2.77 6.20 -37.29
CA LYS A 868 2.68 5.40 -38.53
C LYS A 868 3.68 4.25 -38.55
N GLU A 869 4.91 4.50 -38.12
CA GLU A 869 5.96 3.51 -37.98
C GLU A 869 5.54 2.39 -37.03
N VAL A 870 5.07 2.73 -35.83
CA VAL A 870 4.59 1.75 -34.84
C VAL A 870 3.38 0.95 -35.34
N ILE A 871 2.46 1.59 -36.07
CA ILE A 871 1.34 0.90 -36.72
C ILE A 871 1.85 -0.09 -37.79
N SER A 872 2.83 0.33 -38.60
CA SER A 872 3.45 -0.52 -39.61
C SER A 872 4.13 -1.72 -38.95
N ASP A 873 4.88 -1.51 -37.87
CA ASP A 873 5.54 -2.56 -37.11
C ASP A 873 4.56 -3.54 -36.50
N LEU A 874 3.44 -3.06 -35.96
CA LEU A 874 2.39 -3.93 -35.44
C LEU A 874 1.83 -4.83 -36.54
N LEU A 875 1.51 -4.26 -37.70
CA LEU A 875 0.91 -5.01 -38.82
C LEU A 875 1.91 -5.95 -39.52
N CYS A 876 3.20 -5.64 -39.44
CA CYS A 876 4.28 -6.46 -39.97
C CYS A 876 4.80 -7.52 -38.99
N ASN A 877 4.17 -7.67 -37.81
CA ASN A 877 4.62 -8.55 -36.71
C ASN A 877 6.06 -8.27 -36.21
N ARG A 878 6.47 -6.99 -36.24
CA ARG A 878 7.79 -6.54 -35.75
C ARG A 878 7.75 -6.06 -34.28
N ILE A 879 6.57 -5.97 -33.68
CA ILE A 879 6.39 -5.63 -32.26
C ILE A 879 6.63 -6.86 -31.38
N ASP A 880 7.38 -6.66 -30.30
CA ASP A 880 7.60 -7.70 -29.29
C ASP A 880 6.32 -8.02 -28.51
N ILE A 881 6.12 -9.30 -28.17
CA ILE A 881 4.91 -9.74 -27.48
C ILE A 881 4.75 -9.13 -26.09
N SER A 882 5.85 -8.79 -25.41
CA SER A 882 5.82 -8.11 -24.10
C SER A 882 5.06 -6.77 -24.16
N GLN A 883 5.15 -6.07 -25.30
CA GLN A 883 4.46 -4.80 -25.52
C GLN A 883 2.95 -4.99 -25.75
N LEU A 884 2.52 -6.21 -26.03
CA LEU A 884 1.12 -6.56 -26.32
C LEU A 884 0.41 -7.19 -25.11
N VAL A 885 1.13 -7.52 -24.03
CA VAL A 885 0.53 -8.13 -22.84
C VAL A 885 -0.46 -7.18 -22.16
N ILE A 886 -1.68 -7.66 -21.94
CA ILE A 886 -2.72 -6.98 -21.17
C ILE A 886 -2.83 -7.68 -19.82
N THR A 887 -2.97 -6.92 -18.73
CA THR A 887 -3.16 -7.49 -17.39
C THR A 887 -4.50 -7.05 -16.78
N LYS A 888 -5.23 -8.02 -16.21
CA LYS A 888 -6.45 -7.73 -15.43
C LYS A 888 -6.48 -8.56 -14.15
N GLU A 889 -7.00 -7.94 -13.09
CA GLU A 889 -7.12 -8.55 -11.77
C GLU A 889 -8.28 -9.55 -11.73
N LEU A 890 -8.01 -10.75 -11.22
CA LEU A 890 -9.00 -11.81 -11.01
C LEU A 890 -9.68 -11.59 -9.65
N THR A 891 -10.72 -10.76 -9.63
CA THR A 891 -11.34 -10.29 -8.38
C THR A 891 -12.30 -11.29 -7.71
N ARG A 892 -12.77 -12.29 -8.46
CA ARG A 892 -13.80 -13.24 -8.02
C ARG A 892 -13.61 -14.60 -8.69
N THR A 893 -14.31 -15.61 -8.22
CA THR A 893 -14.40 -16.90 -8.92
C THR A 893 -15.22 -16.73 -10.21
N ALA A 894 -14.97 -17.60 -11.21
CA ALA A 894 -15.64 -17.49 -12.52
C ALA A 894 -17.17 -17.49 -12.42
N GLN A 895 -17.74 -18.20 -11.44
CA GLN A 895 -19.18 -18.33 -11.20
C GLN A 895 -19.84 -17.04 -10.68
N GLU A 896 -19.05 -16.15 -10.04
CA GLU A 896 -19.56 -14.90 -9.46
C GLU A 896 -19.53 -13.72 -10.46
N TYR A 897 -18.97 -13.90 -11.65
CA TYR A 897 -18.96 -12.89 -12.69
C TYR A 897 -20.27 -12.92 -13.49
N ALA A 898 -20.96 -11.78 -13.58
CA ALA A 898 -22.20 -11.65 -14.34
C ALA A 898 -22.04 -11.85 -15.86
N GLY A 899 -20.82 -11.72 -16.39
CA GLY A 899 -20.53 -11.92 -17.81
C GLY A 899 -19.12 -12.44 -18.03
N LYS A 900 -18.93 -13.22 -19.10
CA LYS A 900 -17.66 -13.84 -19.46
C LYS A 900 -16.59 -12.79 -19.75
N GLN A 901 -15.45 -12.91 -19.08
CA GLN A 901 -14.30 -12.01 -19.23
C GLN A 901 -13.07 -12.78 -19.71
N ALA A 902 -12.23 -12.11 -20.51
CA ALA A 902 -11.07 -12.73 -21.14
C ALA A 902 -10.04 -13.30 -20.15
N HIS A 903 -9.75 -12.59 -19.07
CA HIS A 903 -8.79 -13.02 -18.04
C HIS A 903 -9.35 -14.16 -17.18
N VAL A 904 -10.66 -14.19 -16.93
CA VAL A 904 -11.34 -15.25 -16.16
C VAL A 904 -11.33 -16.55 -16.95
N GLU A 905 -11.75 -16.52 -18.22
CA GLU A 905 -11.76 -17.68 -19.10
C GLU A 905 -10.33 -18.23 -19.33
N LEU A 906 -9.33 -17.34 -19.42
CA LEU A 906 -7.94 -17.78 -19.51
C LEU A 906 -7.49 -18.46 -18.22
N ALA A 907 -7.75 -17.88 -17.04
CA ALA A 907 -7.34 -18.46 -15.77
C ALA A 907 -7.92 -19.89 -15.59
N GLU A 908 -9.19 -20.09 -15.92
CA GLU A 908 -9.82 -21.42 -15.89
C GLU A 908 -9.22 -22.39 -16.93
N ARG A 909 -8.86 -21.90 -18.12
CA ARG A 909 -8.17 -22.72 -19.13
C ARG A 909 -6.77 -23.12 -18.69
N MET A 910 -6.01 -22.18 -18.12
CA MET A 910 -4.69 -22.45 -17.54
C MET A 910 -4.81 -23.48 -16.44
N ARG A 911 -5.79 -23.35 -15.53
CA ARG A 911 -6.02 -24.31 -14.45
C ARG A 911 -6.32 -25.73 -14.92
N LYS A 912 -7.04 -25.88 -16.05
CA LYS A 912 -7.27 -27.18 -16.69
C LYS A 912 -6.02 -27.75 -17.38
N ARG A 913 -5.15 -26.88 -17.91
CA ARG A 913 -3.92 -27.25 -18.63
C ARG A 913 -2.82 -27.65 -17.65
N ASP A 914 -2.61 -26.83 -16.64
CA ASP A 914 -1.63 -26.98 -15.57
C ASP A 914 -2.08 -26.15 -14.37
N ALA A 915 -2.60 -26.83 -13.35
CA ALA A 915 -3.12 -26.17 -12.15
C ALA A 915 -2.02 -25.44 -11.36
N GLY A 916 -0.77 -25.90 -11.44
CA GLY A 916 0.36 -25.31 -10.73
C GLY A 916 0.78 -23.92 -11.25
N SER A 917 0.53 -23.63 -12.53
CA SER A 917 0.88 -22.34 -13.15
C SER A 917 -0.30 -21.39 -13.34
N ALA A 918 -1.49 -21.77 -12.86
CA ALA A 918 -2.72 -21.00 -13.01
C ALA A 918 -2.81 -19.85 -11.99
N PRO A 919 -3.31 -18.67 -12.39
CA PRO A 919 -3.53 -17.55 -11.47
C PRO A 919 -4.56 -17.85 -10.37
N ASN A 920 -4.35 -17.27 -9.19
CA ASN A 920 -5.24 -17.31 -8.03
C ASN A 920 -6.11 -16.04 -7.92
N LEU A 921 -7.10 -16.08 -7.02
CA LEU A 921 -7.98 -14.93 -6.78
C LEU A 921 -7.16 -13.78 -6.15
N GLY A 922 -7.27 -12.59 -6.72
CA GLY A 922 -6.47 -11.41 -6.39
C GLY A 922 -5.28 -11.18 -7.33
N ASP A 923 -4.85 -12.20 -8.07
CA ASP A 923 -3.74 -12.07 -9.01
C ASP A 923 -4.14 -11.27 -10.25
N ARG A 924 -3.14 -10.63 -10.86
CA ARG A 924 -3.30 -10.05 -12.20
C ARG A 924 -2.91 -11.08 -13.24
N VAL A 925 -3.87 -11.46 -14.08
CA VAL A 925 -3.69 -12.42 -15.16
C VAL A 925 -3.13 -11.70 -16.39
N PRO A 926 -1.90 -12.02 -16.84
CA PRO A 926 -1.37 -11.53 -18.10
C PRO A 926 -1.95 -12.34 -19.27
N TYR A 927 -2.34 -11.67 -20.35
CA TYR A 927 -2.83 -12.33 -21.56
C TYR A 927 -2.58 -11.49 -22.81
N VAL A 928 -2.55 -12.16 -23.96
CA VAL A 928 -2.59 -11.53 -25.29
C VAL A 928 -3.84 -11.97 -26.05
N ILE A 929 -4.27 -11.18 -27.03
CA ILE A 929 -5.38 -11.54 -27.93
C ILE A 929 -4.85 -12.19 -29.20
N ILE A 930 -5.18 -13.46 -29.39
CA ILE A 930 -4.81 -14.26 -30.57
C ILE A 930 -5.82 -14.12 -31.70
N LYS A 931 -5.39 -14.42 -32.92
CA LYS A 931 -6.24 -14.47 -34.10
C LYS A 931 -7.15 -15.70 -34.03
N ALA A 932 -8.44 -15.50 -34.29
CA ALA A 932 -9.45 -16.56 -34.33
C ALA A 932 -10.41 -16.35 -35.51
N ALA A 933 -11.43 -17.20 -35.63
CA ALA A 933 -12.48 -17.04 -36.63
C ALA A 933 -13.15 -15.66 -36.54
N LYS A 934 -13.60 -15.14 -37.69
CA LYS A 934 -14.26 -13.83 -37.77
C LYS A 934 -15.48 -13.82 -36.85
N GLY A 935 -15.60 -12.78 -36.02
CA GLY A 935 -16.70 -12.64 -35.05
C GLY A 935 -16.51 -13.39 -33.72
N ALA A 936 -15.40 -14.12 -33.52
CA ALA A 936 -15.11 -14.75 -32.25
C ALA A 936 -14.99 -13.70 -31.12
N ALA A 937 -15.67 -13.96 -30.00
CA ALA A 937 -15.67 -13.08 -28.85
C ALA A 937 -14.25 -12.92 -28.27
N ALA A 938 -13.91 -11.73 -27.78
CA ALA A 938 -12.59 -11.43 -27.26
C ALA A 938 -12.16 -12.36 -26.11
N TYR A 939 -13.10 -12.84 -25.28
CA TYR A 939 -12.79 -13.76 -24.17
C TYR A 939 -12.43 -15.18 -24.63
N MET A 940 -12.79 -15.57 -25.86
CA MET A 940 -12.35 -16.84 -26.46
C MET A 940 -10.96 -16.74 -27.07
N LYS A 941 -10.43 -15.52 -27.20
CA LYS A 941 -9.19 -15.19 -27.90
C LYS A 941 -8.05 -14.81 -26.96
N SER A 942 -8.27 -14.78 -25.65
CA SER A 942 -7.20 -14.59 -24.69
C SER A 942 -6.35 -15.84 -24.58
N GLU A 943 -5.03 -15.70 -24.57
CA GLU A 943 -4.10 -16.79 -24.30
C GLU A 943 -2.88 -16.30 -23.52
N ASP A 944 -2.22 -17.23 -22.82
CA ASP A 944 -0.99 -16.96 -22.08
C ASP A 944 0.17 -16.60 -23.04
N PRO A 945 0.94 -15.51 -22.79
CA PRO A 945 1.99 -15.07 -23.70
C PRO A 945 3.08 -16.12 -23.96
N ILE A 946 3.43 -16.94 -22.96
CA ILE A 946 4.44 -18.00 -23.11
C ILE A 946 3.90 -19.08 -24.03
N TYR A 947 2.67 -19.55 -23.77
CA TYR A 947 2.02 -20.54 -24.60
C TYR A 947 1.94 -20.08 -26.06
N VAL A 948 1.67 -18.80 -26.31
CA VAL A 948 1.66 -18.22 -27.67
C VAL A 948 3.02 -18.29 -28.35
N LEU A 949 4.11 -17.96 -27.64
CA LEU A 949 5.47 -18.01 -28.19
C LEU A 949 5.94 -19.43 -28.51
N GLU A 950 5.69 -20.38 -27.60
CA GLU A 950 6.07 -21.78 -27.78
C GLU A 950 5.34 -22.39 -28.98
N ASN A 951 4.05 -22.09 -29.12
CA ASN A 951 3.17 -22.69 -30.11
C ASN A 951 3.03 -21.89 -31.42
N ASN A 952 3.71 -20.74 -31.57
CA ASN A 952 3.61 -19.86 -32.74
C ASN A 952 2.17 -19.41 -33.05
N ILE A 953 1.38 -19.10 -32.03
CA ILE A 953 -0.01 -18.73 -32.25
C ILE A 953 -0.07 -17.31 -32.81
N PRO A 954 -0.74 -17.06 -33.95
CA PRO A 954 -0.79 -15.73 -34.55
C PRO A 954 -1.53 -14.72 -33.65
N ILE A 955 -0.97 -13.52 -33.51
CA ILE A 955 -1.60 -12.40 -32.79
C ILE A 955 -2.67 -11.73 -33.66
N ASP A 956 -3.75 -11.25 -33.05
CA ASP A 956 -4.75 -10.44 -33.76
C ASP A 956 -4.33 -8.97 -33.84
N THR A 957 -3.50 -8.65 -34.82
CA THR A 957 -3.01 -7.28 -35.06
C THR A 957 -4.13 -6.28 -35.33
N GLN A 958 -5.26 -6.72 -35.92
CA GLN A 958 -6.41 -5.86 -36.17
C GLN A 958 -7.10 -5.46 -34.87
N TYR A 959 -7.24 -6.39 -33.91
CA TYR A 959 -7.75 -6.07 -32.58
C TYR A 959 -6.90 -5.00 -31.87
N TYR A 960 -5.56 -5.13 -31.89
CA TYR A 960 -4.69 -4.13 -31.26
C TYR A 960 -4.76 -2.78 -31.98
N LEU A 961 -4.81 -2.74 -33.30
CA LEU A 961 -4.93 -1.50 -34.05
C LEU A 961 -6.25 -0.77 -33.73
N GLU A 962 -7.38 -1.45 -33.85
CA GLU A 962 -8.71 -0.84 -33.72
C GLU A 962 -9.13 -0.58 -32.27
N GLN A 963 -8.88 -1.54 -31.37
CA GLN A 963 -9.40 -1.49 -30.00
C GLN A 963 -8.39 -0.90 -29.00
N GLN A 964 -7.09 -1.01 -29.26
CA GLN A 964 -6.04 -0.54 -28.34
C GLN A 964 -5.41 0.78 -28.80
N LEU A 965 -4.98 0.91 -30.06
CA LEU A 965 -4.21 2.08 -30.54
C LEU A 965 -5.06 3.22 -31.13
N SER A 966 -6.08 2.90 -31.94
CA SER A 966 -6.84 3.89 -32.69
C SER A 966 -7.49 4.95 -31.80
N LYS A 967 -8.31 4.55 -30.82
CA LYS A 967 -9.05 5.50 -29.97
C LYS A 967 -8.12 6.43 -29.16
N PRO A 968 -7.03 5.96 -28.51
CA PRO A 968 -6.10 6.85 -27.82
C PRO A 968 -5.35 7.81 -28.75
N LEU A 969 -4.91 7.35 -29.92
CA LEU A 969 -4.23 8.21 -30.89
C LEU A 969 -5.14 9.33 -31.38
N LEU A 970 -6.36 8.98 -31.80
CA LEU A 970 -7.35 9.95 -32.26
C LEU A 970 -7.60 11.03 -31.21
N ARG A 971 -7.81 10.65 -29.94
CA ARG A 971 -8.01 11.62 -28.83
C ARG A 971 -6.92 12.68 -28.68
N ILE A 972 -5.67 12.37 -29.03
CA ILE A 972 -4.52 13.28 -28.86
C ILE A 972 -4.27 14.09 -30.12
N PHE A 973 -4.49 13.50 -31.30
CA PHE A 973 -4.22 14.15 -32.58
C PHE A 973 -5.42 14.95 -33.13
N GLU A 974 -6.66 14.59 -32.77
CA GLU A 974 -7.87 15.33 -33.19
C GLU A 974 -7.80 16.83 -32.81
N PRO A 975 -7.42 17.23 -31.57
CA PRO A 975 -7.33 18.64 -31.21
C PRO A 975 -6.22 19.42 -31.95
N ILE A 976 -5.30 18.73 -32.63
CA ILE A 976 -4.14 19.32 -33.31
C ILE A 976 -4.34 19.36 -34.82
N LEU A 977 -4.86 18.27 -35.40
CA LEU A 977 -4.97 18.07 -36.84
C LEU A 977 -6.40 18.24 -37.38
N GLY A 978 -7.41 18.16 -36.51
CA GLY A 978 -8.82 18.03 -36.87
C GLY A 978 -9.27 16.57 -37.02
N GLU A 979 -10.57 16.33 -36.82
CA GLU A 979 -11.15 14.98 -36.68
C GLU A 979 -10.97 14.09 -37.91
N SER A 980 -11.43 14.56 -39.08
CA SER A 980 -11.34 13.82 -40.34
C SER A 980 -9.89 13.57 -40.78
N LYS A 981 -9.00 14.53 -40.50
CA LYS A 981 -7.59 14.46 -40.91
C LYS A 981 -6.78 13.51 -40.03
N ALA A 982 -7.04 13.47 -38.72
CA ALA A 982 -6.36 12.56 -37.80
C ALA A 982 -6.62 11.10 -38.18
N GLU A 983 -7.88 10.73 -38.41
CA GLU A 983 -8.23 9.36 -38.82
C GLU A 983 -7.63 8.99 -40.18
N SER A 984 -7.74 9.89 -41.17
CA SER A 984 -7.21 9.61 -42.50
C SER A 984 -5.69 9.50 -42.53
N VAL A 985 -4.97 10.28 -41.73
CA VAL A 985 -3.50 10.30 -41.76
C VAL A 985 -2.90 9.15 -40.96
N LEU A 986 -3.50 8.81 -39.82
CA LEU A 986 -2.95 7.80 -38.90
C LEU A 986 -3.38 6.38 -39.27
N LEU A 987 -4.65 6.20 -39.66
CA LEU A 987 -5.26 4.87 -39.79
C LEU A 987 -5.49 4.45 -41.25
N LYS A 988 -5.29 5.35 -42.21
CA LYS A 988 -5.41 5.09 -43.65
C LYS A 988 -4.10 5.49 -44.32
N GLY A 989 -3.55 4.63 -45.18
CA GLY A 989 -2.28 4.90 -45.87
C GLY A 989 -1.45 3.65 -46.12
N ASP A 990 -0.34 3.83 -46.84
CA ASP A 990 0.53 2.73 -47.27
C ASP A 990 1.13 1.95 -46.10
N HIS A 991 1.41 2.63 -44.98
CA HIS A 991 1.91 2.00 -43.74
C HIS A 991 0.96 0.96 -43.15
N THR A 992 -0.33 0.97 -43.53
CA THR A 992 -1.35 0.01 -43.08
C THR A 992 -1.65 -1.13 -44.07
N ARG A 993 -1.09 -1.05 -45.29
CA ARG A 993 -1.39 -1.99 -46.39
C ARG A 993 -0.55 -3.27 -46.31
N CYS A 994 0.69 -3.16 -45.83
CA CYS A 994 1.58 -4.30 -45.65
C CYS A 994 1.21 -5.07 -44.37
N LYS A 995 0.83 -6.35 -44.52
CA LYS A 995 0.48 -7.23 -43.40
C LYS A 995 1.25 -8.54 -43.49
N THR A 996 2.01 -8.86 -42.44
CA THR A 996 2.70 -10.15 -42.32
C THR A 996 1.79 -11.13 -41.58
N VAL A 997 1.55 -12.31 -42.15
CA VAL A 997 0.72 -13.34 -41.51
C VAL A 997 1.59 -14.52 -41.10
N LEU A 998 1.68 -14.77 -39.79
CA LEU A 998 2.30 -15.97 -39.24
C LEU A 998 1.37 -17.18 -39.36
N THR A 999 1.94 -18.35 -39.59
CA THR A 999 1.20 -19.63 -39.64
C THR A 999 1.35 -20.38 -38.31
N SER A 1000 0.22 -20.76 -37.70
CA SER A 1000 0.19 -21.51 -36.43
C SER A 1000 0.81 -22.89 -36.57
N LYS A 1001 1.52 -23.36 -35.52
CA LYS A 1001 1.94 -24.78 -35.40
C LYS A 1001 0.85 -25.68 -34.80
N VAL A 1002 -0.20 -25.09 -34.23
CA VAL A 1002 -1.27 -25.80 -33.53
C VAL A 1002 -2.53 -25.83 -34.38
N GLY A 1003 -3.13 -27.02 -34.50
CA GLY A 1003 -4.39 -27.29 -35.20
C GLY A 1003 -4.32 -28.57 -36.05
N GLY A 1004 -5.38 -29.38 -36.04
CA GLY A 1004 -5.40 -30.68 -36.74
C GLY A 1004 -5.09 -30.59 -38.23
N LEU A 1005 -5.48 -29.50 -38.91
CA LEU A 1005 -5.18 -29.29 -40.33
C LEU A 1005 -3.70 -28.91 -40.59
N MET A 1006 -3.05 -28.22 -39.66
CA MET A 1006 -1.66 -27.76 -39.83
C MET A 1006 -0.66 -28.90 -39.71
N ALA A 1007 -1.02 -30.00 -39.04
CA ALA A 1007 -0.21 -31.23 -39.03
C ALA A 1007 -0.07 -31.87 -40.43
N PHE A 1008 -0.99 -31.57 -41.35
CA PHE A 1008 -0.98 -32.08 -42.74
C PHE A 1008 -0.49 -31.04 -43.76
N ALA A 1009 -0.10 -29.84 -43.31
CA ALA A 1009 0.35 -28.78 -44.21
C ALA A 1009 1.78 -29.06 -44.69
N GLN A 1010 1.96 -29.29 -46.00
CA GLN A 1010 3.29 -29.36 -46.61
C GLN A 1010 3.83 -27.96 -46.87
N LYS A 1011 4.95 -27.61 -46.23
CA LYS A 1011 5.67 -26.35 -46.48
C LYS A 1011 6.37 -26.44 -47.83
N ARG A 1012 5.86 -25.72 -48.84
CA ARG A 1012 6.52 -25.60 -50.14
C ARG A 1012 7.54 -24.46 -50.11
N SER A 1013 8.72 -24.70 -50.66
CA SER A 1013 9.77 -23.70 -50.79
C SER A 1013 9.32 -22.59 -51.75
N THR A 1014 9.68 -21.35 -51.45
CA THR A 1014 9.35 -20.17 -52.28
C THR A 1014 10.61 -19.37 -52.56
N CYS A 1015 10.67 -18.76 -53.75
CA CYS A 1015 11.76 -17.88 -54.14
C CYS A 1015 11.81 -16.68 -53.18
N ILE A 1016 12.99 -16.40 -52.61
CA ILE A 1016 13.18 -15.29 -51.67
C ILE A 1016 12.85 -13.94 -52.31
N GLY A 1017 13.25 -13.74 -53.58
CA GLY A 1017 13.06 -12.51 -54.35
C GLY A 1017 11.61 -12.23 -54.74
N CYS A 1018 10.96 -13.13 -55.46
CA CYS A 1018 9.62 -12.89 -56.03
C CYS A 1018 8.47 -13.69 -55.39
N LYS A 1019 8.75 -14.51 -54.37
CA LYS A 1019 7.78 -15.38 -53.67
C LYS A 1019 7.09 -16.46 -54.53
N ALA A 1020 7.56 -16.71 -55.75
CA ALA A 1020 7.09 -17.83 -56.58
C ALA A 1020 7.37 -19.18 -55.89
N VAL A 1021 6.41 -20.11 -55.96
CA VAL A 1021 6.58 -21.46 -55.42
C VAL A 1021 7.62 -22.24 -56.23
N LEU A 1022 8.57 -22.87 -55.55
CA LEU A 1022 9.66 -23.64 -56.13
C LEU A 1022 9.41 -25.14 -56.02
N LYS A 1023 9.95 -25.89 -56.98
CA LYS A 1023 9.90 -27.36 -56.98
C LYS A 1023 11.01 -27.99 -56.12
N THR A 1024 12.11 -27.26 -55.95
CA THR A 1024 13.30 -27.63 -55.16
C THR A 1024 13.53 -26.58 -54.07
N ASP A 1025 14.39 -26.89 -53.09
CA ASP A 1025 14.60 -26.01 -51.93
C ASP A 1025 15.57 -24.85 -52.16
N VAL A 1026 15.93 -24.59 -53.43
CA VAL A 1026 16.84 -23.49 -53.82
C VAL A 1026 16.33 -22.13 -53.34
N ALA A 1027 17.24 -21.22 -53.00
CA ALA A 1027 16.90 -19.88 -52.46
C ALA A 1027 16.10 -19.01 -53.45
N VAL A 1028 16.48 -19.01 -54.73
CA VAL A 1028 15.94 -18.12 -55.76
C VAL A 1028 15.44 -18.89 -56.99
N CYS A 1029 14.44 -18.37 -57.69
CA CYS A 1029 14.04 -18.90 -58.99
C CYS A 1029 15.01 -18.43 -60.08
N ASP A 1030 14.98 -19.10 -61.24
CA ASP A 1030 15.85 -18.78 -62.37
C ASP A 1030 15.75 -17.31 -62.80
N PHE A 1031 14.57 -16.70 -62.67
CA PHE A 1031 14.37 -15.28 -62.97
C PHE A 1031 15.07 -14.33 -61.97
N CYS A 1032 15.03 -14.67 -60.68
CA CYS A 1032 15.65 -13.85 -59.63
C CYS A 1032 17.14 -14.13 -59.44
N LYS A 1033 17.69 -15.13 -60.14
CA LYS A 1033 19.09 -15.55 -60.00
C LYS A 1033 20.10 -14.43 -60.29
N LYS A 1034 19.76 -13.49 -61.19
CA LYS A 1034 20.57 -12.29 -61.45
C LYS A 1034 20.74 -11.37 -60.23
N LYS A 1035 19.83 -11.43 -59.26
CA LYS A 1035 19.84 -10.65 -58.01
C LYS A 1035 20.23 -11.48 -56.80
N GLU A 1036 20.76 -12.69 -57.00
CA GLU A 1036 21.07 -13.62 -55.91
C GLU A 1036 22.07 -13.03 -54.91
N SER A 1037 23.13 -12.37 -55.39
CA SER A 1037 24.12 -11.70 -54.53
C SER A 1037 23.49 -10.60 -53.65
N GLU A 1038 22.65 -9.74 -54.23
CA GLU A 1038 21.95 -8.67 -53.49
C GLU A 1038 21.00 -9.26 -52.42
N LEU A 1039 20.24 -10.30 -52.79
CA LEU A 1039 19.34 -10.99 -51.88
C LEU A 1039 20.11 -11.68 -50.75
N TYR A 1040 21.24 -12.33 -51.05
CA TYR A 1040 22.10 -12.95 -50.04
C TYR A 1040 22.66 -11.91 -49.07
N GLN A 1041 23.22 -10.80 -49.58
CA GLN A 1041 23.74 -9.70 -48.77
C GLN A 1041 22.68 -9.11 -47.83
N LYS A 1042 21.43 -9.01 -48.29
CA LYS A 1042 20.32 -8.54 -47.46
C LYS A 1042 19.98 -9.53 -46.33
N GLU A 1043 19.84 -10.81 -46.65
CA GLU A 1043 19.44 -11.83 -45.67
C GLU A 1043 20.57 -12.14 -44.66
N ILE A 1044 21.84 -12.10 -45.09
CA ILE A 1044 23.00 -12.28 -44.20
C ILE A 1044 23.18 -11.09 -43.25
N PHE A 1045 22.93 -9.85 -43.71
CA PHE A 1045 22.93 -8.68 -42.84
C PHE A 1045 21.84 -8.78 -41.76
N HIS A 1046 20.66 -9.27 -42.14
CA HIS A 1046 19.59 -9.52 -41.18
C HIS A 1046 19.97 -10.60 -40.15
N LEU A 1047 20.62 -11.68 -40.59
CA LEU A 1047 21.16 -12.71 -39.69
C LEU A 1047 22.16 -12.13 -38.69
N ASN A 1048 23.14 -11.34 -39.15
CA ASN A 1048 24.13 -10.69 -38.30
C ASN A 1048 23.48 -9.80 -37.22
N THR A 1049 22.43 -9.05 -37.59
CA THR A 1049 21.67 -8.23 -36.62
C THR A 1049 20.99 -9.08 -35.54
N LEU A 1050 20.46 -10.26 -35.92
CA LEU A 1050 19.84 -11.20 -34.98
C LEU A 1050 20.88 -11.86 -34.07
N GLU A 1051 22.07 -12.19 -34.58
CA GLU A 1051 23.17 -12.77 -33.79
C GLU A 1051 23.69 -11.79 -32.73
N GLU A 1052 23.89 -10.52 -33.09
CA GLU A 1052 24.27 -9.46 -32.14
C GLU A 1052 23.21 -9.33 -31.04
N ARG A 1053 21.93 -9.24 -31.44
CA ARG A 1053 20.82 -9.09 -30.50
C ARG A 1053 20.67 -10.31 -29.60
N PHE A 1054 20.85 -11.52 -30.12
CA PHE A 1054 20.83 -12.76 -29.35
C PHE A 1054 21.91 -12.72 -28.26
N SER A 1055 23.15 -12.43 -28.65
CA SER A 1055 24.30 -12.39 -27.75
C SER A 1055 24.09 -11.37 -26.63
N ARG A 1056 23.67 -10.13 -26.97
CA ARG A 1056 23.38 -9.08 -25.99
C ARG A 1056 22.33 -9.51 -24.96
N LEU A 1057 21.23 -10.11 -25.39
CA LEU A 1057 20.14 -10.50 -24.49
C LEU A 1057 20.53 -11.65 -23.55
N TRP A 1058 21.20 -12.68 -24.07
CA TRP A 1058 21.59 -13.85 -23.27
C TRP A 1058 22.74 -13.52 -22.30
N THR A 1059 23.72 -12.73 -22.72
CA THR A 1059 24.78 -12.25 -21.80
C THR A 1059 24.21 -11.33 -20.72
N GLN A 1060 23.21 -10.50 -21.03
CA GLN A 1060 22.54 -9.69 -20.01
C GLN A 1060 21.84 -10.57 -18.95
N CYS A 1061 21.26 -11.71 -19.35
CA CYS A 1061 20.70 -12.64 -18.38
C CYS A 1061 21.75 -13.22 -17.43
N GLN A 1062 22.96 -13.53 -17.91
CA GLN A 1062 24.05 -14.01 -17.05
C GLN A 1062 24.48 -12.94 -16.03
N ARG A 1063 24.60 -11.68 -16.47
CA ARG A 1063 24.91 -10.55 -15.56
C ARG A 1063 23.84 -10.33 -14.50
N CYS A 1064 22.57 -10.41 -14.91
CA CYS A 1064 21.44 -10.27 -13.98
C CYS A 1064 21.38 -11.43 -12.97
N GLN A 1065 21.76 -12.65 -13.38
CA GLN A 1065 21.85 -13.81 -12.49
C GLN A 1065 23.03 -13.71 -11.52
N GLY A 1066 24.13 -13.06 -11.92
CA GLY A 1066 25.38 -12.95 -11.15
C GLY A 1066 26.44 -14.00 -11.54
N SER A 1067 26.06 -15.08 -12.23
CA SER A 1067 27.00 -16.14 -12.65
C SER A 1067 27.22 -16.17 -14.15
N LEU A 1068 28.48 -16.34 -14.55
CA LEU A 1068 28.90 -16.57 -15.95
C LEU A 1068 29.05 -18.06 -16.29
N HIS A 1069 29.10 -18.93 -15.27
CA HIS A 1069 29.46 -20.34 -15.41
C HIS A 1069 28.31 -21.31 -15.13
N GLU A 1070 27.16 -20.79 -14.70
CA GLU A 1070 25.96 -21.58 -14.43
C GLU A 1070 24.83 -21.25 -15.40
N ASP A 1071 23.89 -22.19 -15.53
CA ASP A 1071 22.70 -22.00 -16.36
C ASP A 1071 21.78 -20.91 -15.81
N VAL A 1072 21.21 -20.13 -16.73
CA VAL A 1072 20.17 -19.12 -16.46
C VAL A 1072 18.81 -19.83 -16.39
N LEU A 1073 18.20 -19.91 -15.19
CA LEU A 1073 16.94 -20.63 -14.96
C LEU A 1073 15.74 -19.68 -14.72
N CYS A 1074 15.94 -18.38 -14.92
CA CYS A 1074 14.94 -17.34 -14.70
C CYS A 1074 13.68 -17.49 -15.58
N THR A 1075 12.49 -17.42 -14.95
CA THR A 1075 11.17 -17.46 -15.59
C THR A 1075 10.33 -16.19 -15.37
N SER A 1076 10.97 -15.10 -14.95
CA SER A 1076 10.31 -13.83 -14.61
C SER A 1076 9.47 -13.26 -15.75
N ARG A 1077 8.15 -13.35 -15.61
CA ARG A 1077 7.15 -12.82 -16.56
C ARG A 1077 7.09 -11.29 -16.58
N ASP A 1078 7.59 -10.64 -15.53
CA ASP A 1078 7.63 -9.17 -15.43
C ASP A 1078 8.89 -8.57 -16.08
N CYS A 1079 9.85 -9.41 -16.50
CA CYS A 1079 11.08 -8.95 -17.14
C CYS A 1079 10.86 -8.79 -18.67
N PRO A 1080 11.16 -7.62 -19.26
CA PRO A 1080 11.02 -7.45 -20.71
C PRO A 1080 11.95 -8.37 -21.51
N ILE A 1081 13.14 -8.69 -20.98
CA ILE A 1081 14.12 -9.58 -21.63
C ILE A 1081 13.59 -11.01 -21.74
N PHE A 1082 12.73 -11.46 -20.81
CA PHE A 1082 12.27 -12.84 -20.73
C PHE A 1082 11.59 -13.31 -22.02
N TYR A 1083 10.65 -12.53 -22.54
CA TYR A 1083 9.97 -12.83 -23.81
C TYR A 1083 10.85 -12.54 -25.02
N MET A 1084 11.62 -11.44 -24.97
CA MET A 1084 12.48 -11.01 -26.07
C MET A 1084 13.56 -12.03 -26.41
N ARG A 1085 14.25 -12.61 -25.41
CA ARG A 1085 15.33 -13.59 -25.65
C ARG A 1085 14.80 -14.86 -26.32
N LYS A 1086 13.60 -15.30 -25.96
CA LYS A 1086 12.94 -16.48 -26.57
C LYS A 1086 12.48 -16.19 -27.99
N LYS A 1087 11.96 -14.99 -28.26
CA LYS A 1087 11.61 -14.57 -29.62
C LYS A 1087 12.85 -14.50 -30.52
N VAL A 1088 13.91 -13.82 -30.09
CA VAL A 1088 15.14 -13.65 -30.88
C VAL A 1088 15.82 -14.99 -31.14
N GLN A 1089 15.84 -15.91 -30.17
CA GLN A 1089 16.31 -17.28 -30.37
C GLN A 1089 15.59 -17.95 -31.55
N LYS A 1090 14.27 -17.82 -31.62
CA LYS A 1090 13.46 -18.41 -32.69
C LYS A 1090 13.64 -17.72 -34.03
N ASP A 1091 13.64 -16.39 -34.03
CA ASP A 1091 13.84 -15.60 -35.25
C ASP A 1091 15.22 -15.91 -35.87
N LEU A 1092 16.25 -16.10 -35.02
CA LEU A 1092 17.59 -16.50 -35.43
C LEU A 1092 17.60 -17.92 -36.05
N ASP A 1093 16.95 -18.89 -35.42
CA ASP A 1093 16.82 -20.27 -35.95
C ASP A 1093 16.14 -20.29 -37.33
N ASP A 1094 15.07 -19.50 -37.50
CA ASP A 1094 14.32 -19.42 -38.76
C ASP A 1094 15.12 -18.69 -39.85
N GLN A 1095 15.83 -17.60 -39.51
CA GLN A 1095 16.67 -16.86 -40.44
C GLN A 1095 17.90 -17.68 -40.87
N SER A 1096 18.52 -18.41 -39.95
CA SER A 1096 19.66 -19.30 -40.26
C SER A 1096 19.27 -20.36 -41.30
N LYS A 1097 18.10 -21.00 -41.12
CA LYS A 1097 17.54 -21.96 -42.11
C LYS A 1097 17.20 -21.32 -43.45
N LEU A 1098 16.87 -20.02 -43.48
CA LEU A 1098 16.60 -19.31 -44.73
C LEU A 1098 17.90 -19.04 -45.49
N VAL A 1099 18.94 -18.57 -44.79
CA VAL A 1099 20.27 -18.30 -45.35
C VAL A 1099 20.94 -19.58 -45.84
N SER A 1100 20.75 -20.72 -45.17
CA SER A 1100 21.31 -22.01 -45.61
C SER A 1100 20.79 -22.48 -46.98
N ARG A 1101 19.70 -21.91 -47.50
CA ARG A 1101 19.17 -22.23 -48.84
C ARG A 1101 20.02 -21.68 -50.00
N PHE A 1102 20.92 -20.74 -49.73
CA PHE A 1102 21.85 -20.21 -50.73
C PHE A 1102 23.08 -21.12 -50.93
N GLY A 1103 23.32 -22.05 -50.00
CA GLY A 1103 24.45 -22.99 -50.08
C GLY A 1103 24.00 -24.35 -50.60
N TRP A 1104 23.94 -24.50 -51.93
CA TRP A 1104 24.06 -25.78 -52.65
C TRP A 1104 24.62 -25.53 -54.05
#